data_AF-A0A966L9E4-F1
#
_entry.id   AF-A0A966L9E4-F1
#
_cell.length_a   1.000
_cell.length_b   1.000
_cell.length_c   1.000
_cell.angle_alpha   90.00
_cell.angle_beta   90.00
_cell.angle_gamma   90.00
#
_symmetry.space_group_name_H-M   'P 1'
#
loop_
_entity.id
_entity.type
_entity.pdbx_description
1 polymer ?
#
loop_
_entity_poly.entity_id
_entity_poly.type
_entity_poly.pdbx_seq_one_letter_code
_entity_poly.pdbx_strand_id
1 'polypeptide(L)'
;MLDELEQSGLGWFWASDENSHLTYLSRTIAARLDVPLTDLIGQPLTGIFTAADREQRGKSLALMLGAHRAFTGIAVRASRGGGDIVLRLSGQPALNTNGHFIGFRGTGADITDEYYREEETERLARYDSLTGLSNRHRMAHQIETTLTAFKTARRNCAVMMLDLDRFKHVNDTLGHAAGDELLKQVADRLTRAIDRECEIGRLGGDEFQVMLPDIDDRGVLGDLATKIISMLRQPYSLDEGRCVIGASVGIAIAPHDGVTCDEVVRAADLALYASKNGGRGQYRFFSGELENETIFRRRLEQDLGTALHEAQLFLRFEPIVESAAGSVSALEAHVCWSHDERGVIDEEEFAQIVEGSALLGDVGRWAVGAACAGAALWPESVRVAVNVPVALFLADDFVDCVGAAIDGAGINPARLELEISEAVFSGDANVVDRTLAALFKMGVRLTLDDFGSGYSSLAYLRRAPFDSIKIDQKLIAEAERQDSRELGLVRAIVALAGALQMDTMASGLESNDLVAALTSGGVRFLQGPIFSEPVDEDMVAQEMADGGWKIEPGSERLRRARRRTVFRKVQVIHDDYAYEVTLRNLSKSGALIQGLPDVPRGTQFVVDLGGGQLAVATVTRSNRDVQGLEFEQSLIEDGSGGLCTRSRVSPYALASAGAPLAALAPGKFIGMDQGEAVPKFGYGVPRA
;
A
#
# COMPACT_ATOMS: atom_id res chain seq x y z
N MET A 1 69.92 -16.63 2.83
CA MET A 1 68.74 -17.45 3.14
C MET A 1 67.65 -16.69 3.90
N LEU A 2 67.86 -16.14 5.11
CA LEU A 2 66.83 -15.33 5.79
C LEU A 2 66.55 -13.99 5.06
N ASP A 3 67.61 -13.27 4.68
CA ASP A 3 67.48 -12.01 3.93
C ASP A 3 66.86 -12.19 2.54
N GLU A 4 67.12 -13.32 1.86
CA GLU A 4 66.51 -13.65 0.56
C GLU A 4 65.01 -13.97 0.70
N LEU A 5 64.61 -14.58 1.83
CA LEU A 5 63.20 -14.86 2.12
C LEU A 5 62.45 -13.57 2.47
N GLU A 6 63.07 -12.67 3.24
CA GLU A 6 62.49 -11.34 3.54
C GLU A 6 62.38 -10.45 2.30
N GLN A 7 63.33 -10.54 1.36
CA GLN A 7 63.29 -9.82 0.08
C GLN A 7 62.23 -10.37 -0.89
N SER A 8 61.81 -11.63 -0.74
CA SER A 8 60.77 -12.24 -1.58
C SER A 8 59.37 -11.68 -1.34
N GLY A 9 59.14 -10.99 -0.22
CA GLY A 9 57.84 -10.42 0.16
C GLY A 9 56.76 -11.45 0.54
N LEU A 10 57.07 -12.76 0.50
CA LEU A 10 56.13 -13.85 0.79
C LEU A 10 55.84 -14.02 2.30
N GLY A 11 56.60 -13.36 3.16
CA GLY A 11 56.40 -13.33 4.61
C GLY A 11 57.44 -12.47 5.32
N TRP A 12 57.18 -12.16 6.59
CA TRP A 12 58.08 -11.40 7.47
C TRP A 12 58.24 -12.11 8.82
N PHE A 13 59.26 -11.73 9.58
CA PHE A 13 59.63 -12.35 10.84
C PHE A 13 59.59 -11.34 11.98
N TRP A 14 59.33 -11.85 13.18
CA TRP A 14 59.39 -11.08 14.40
C TRP A 14 59.86 -11.91 15.58
N ALA A 15 60.37 -11.22 16.59
CA ALA A 15 60.81 -11.80 17.84
C ALA A 15 60.39 -10.90 19.00
N SER A 16 60.11 -11.51 20.15
CA SER A 16 59.94 -10.79 21.41
C SER A 16 60.86 -11.30 22.51
N ASP A 17 60.95 -10.53 23.59
CA ASP A 17 61.50 -10.96 24.88
C ASP A 17 60.44 -11.70 25.73
N GLU A 18 60.85 -12.11 26.93
CA GLU A 18 60.01 -12.79 27.91
C GLU A 18 58.79 -11.97 28.37
N ASN A 19 58.81 -10.65 28.19
CA ASN A 19 57.71 -9.74 28.52
C ASN A 19 56.87 -9.38 27.29
N SER A 20 57.07 -10.08 26.16
CA SER A 20 56.39 -9.81 24.88
C SER A 20 56.68 -8.43 24.27
N HIS A 21 57.80 -7.80 24.62
CA HIS A 21 58.30 -6.62 23.91
C HIS A 21 59.05 -7.04 22.65
N LEU A 22 58.82 -6.31 21.57
CA LEU A 22 59.39 -6.60 20.26
C LEU A 22 60.91 -6.42 20.27
N THR A 23 61.67 -7.48 20.01
CA THR A 23 63.14 -7.46 19.94
C THR A 23 63.67 -7.53 18.51
N TYR A 24 62.85 -8.01 17.57
CA TYR A 24 63.15 -8.02 16.15
C TYR A 24 61.88 -7.90 15.33
N LEU A 25 61.98 -7.20 14.19
CA LEU A 25 60.94 -7.10 13.18
C LEU A 25 61.63 -6.91 11.82
N SER A 26 61.23 -7.69 10.82
CA SER A 26 61.77 -7.53 9.47
C SER A 26 61.60 -6.10 8.96
N ARG A 27 62.62 -5.56 8.29
CA ARG A 27 62.62 -4.16 7.85
C ARG A 27 61.53 -3.86 6.82
N THR A 28 61.18 -4.84 5.99
CA THR A 28 60.15 -4.75 4.96
C THR A 28 58.79 -4.41 5.55
N ILE A 29 58.41 -5.01 6.69
CA ILE A 29 57.13 -4.72 7.32
C ILE A 29 57.16 -3.39 8.08
N ALA A 30 58.27 -3.00 8.71
CA ALA A 30 58.39 -1.67 9.34
C ALA A 30 58.19 -0.54 8.32
N ALA A 31 58.77 -0.68 7.12
CA ALA A 31 58.56 0.26 6.01
C ALA A 31 57.10 0.26 5.52
N ARG A 32 56.45 -0.92 5.45
CA ARG A 32 55.04 -1.05 5.07
C ARG A 32 54.10 -0.36 6.06
N LEU A 33 54.42 -0.40 7.37
CA LEU A 33 53.66 0.24 8.43
C LEU A 33 53.83 1.78 8.48
N ASP A 34 54.79 2.33 7.72
CA ASP A 34 55.17 3.75 7.76
C ASP A 34 55.55 4.25 9.18
N VAL A 35 56.21 3.37 9.96
CA VAL A 35 56.72 3.68 11.30
C VAL A 35 58.20 3.30 11.39
N PRO A 36 59.07 4.20 11.89
CA PRO A 36 60.48 3.87 12.10
C PRO A 36 60.65 2.64 13.00
N LEU A 37 61.51 1.70 12.61
CA LEU A 37 61.78 0.49 13.39
C LEU A 37 62.22 0.81 14.83
N THR A 38 62.94 1.91 15.03
CA THR A 38 63.37 2.41 16.35
C THR A 38 62.21 2.67 17.31
N ASP A 39 61.04 2.97 16.79
CA ASP A 39 59.85 3.34 17.57
C ASP A 39 58.99 2.11 17.89
N LEU A 40 59.23 0.99 17.18
CA LEU A 40 58.56 -0.30 17.35
C LEU A 40 59.35 -1.25 18.27
N ILE A 41 60.68 -1.26 18.17
CA ILE A 41 61.52 -2.12 19.00
C ILE A 41 61.41 -1.70 20.48
N GLY A 42 61.27 -2.69 21.37
CA GLY A 42 61.08 -2.50 22.80
C GLY A 42 59.64 -2.18 23.21
N GLN A 43 58.71 -2.03 22.27
CA GLN A 43 57.28 -1.84 22.57
C GLN A 43 56.57 -3.19 22.72
N PRO A 44 55.51 -3.29 23.56
CA PRO A 44 54.73 -4.50 23.70
C PRO A 44 53.99 -4.83 22.39
N LEU A 45 53.99 -6.10 21.98
CA LEU A 45 53.31 -6.56 20.75
C LEU A 45 51.84 -6.14 20.68
N THR A 46 51.12 -6.14 21.81
CA THR A 46 49.71 -5.73 21.92
C THR A 46 49.50 -4.21 21.83
N GLY A 47 50.55 -3.40 22.02
CA GLY A 47 50.52 -1.96 21.79
C GLY A 47 50.88 -1.57 20.35
N ILE A 48 51.42 -2.51 19.58
CA ILE A 48 51.74 -2.35 18.16
C ILE A 48 50.63 -2.95 17.28
N PHE A 49 50.07 -4.09 17.69
CA PHE A 49 49.07 -4.85 16.94
C PHE A 49 47.80 -5.08 17.77
N THR A 50 46.66 -4.74 17.18
CA THR A 50 45.31 -4.99 17.71
C THR A 50 44.57 -5.99 16.83
N ALA A 51 43.58 -6.72 17.36
CA ALA A 51 42.80 -7.65 16.54
C ALA A 51 42.14 -6.93 15.35
N ALA A 52 42.14 -7.57 14.18
CA ALA A 52 41.53 -7.01 12.98
C ALA A 52 39.99 -7.13 12.94
N ASP A 53 39.44 -8.12 13.66
CA ASP A 53 38.01 -8.43 13.73
C ASP A 53 37.21 -7.38 14.54
N ARG A 54 36.22 -6.75 13.91
CA ARG A 54 35.34 -5.75 14.52
C ARG A 54 34.34 -6.34 15.51
N GLU A 55 34.00 -7.63 15.41
CA GLU A 55 33.01 -8.28 16.29
C GLU A 55 33.64 -8.96 17.52
N GLN A 56 34.97 -8.86 17.70
CA GLN A 56 35.72 -9.50 18.80
C GLN A 56 35.46 -11.02 18.95
N ARG A 57 34.99 -11.70 17.89
CA ARG A 57 34.69 -13.14 17.90
C ARG A 57 35.97 -13.99 17.74
N GLY A 58 37.08 -13.37 17.32
CA GLY A 58 38.39 -14.02 17.15
C GLY A 58 39.18 -14.34 18.43
N LYS A 59 40.18 -15.22 18.29
CA LYS A 59 41.15 -15.58 19.36
C LYS A 59 42.02 -14.36 19.71
N SER A 60 42.04 -13.96 20.98
CA SER A 60 42.82 -12.80 21.44
C SER A 60 44.34 -13.06 21.42
N LEU A 61 45.09 -12.22 20.70
CA LEU A 61 46.56 -12.22 20.71
C LEU A 61 47.10 -12.05 22.14
N ALA A 62 46.51 -11.15 22.92
CA ALA A 62 46.92 -10.90 24.30
C ALA A 62 46.80 -12.16 25.19
N LEU A 63 45.73 -12.95 24.98
CA LEU A 63 45.53 -14.20 25.70
C LEU A 63 46.59 -15.25 25.36
N MET A 64 46.95 -15.37 24.07
CA MET A 64 47.95 -16.34 23.62
C MET A 64 49.35 -15.99 24.11
N LEU A 65 49.71 -14.70 24.07
CA LEU A 65 50.97 -14.20 24.59
C LEU A 65 51.06 -14.41 26.11
N GLY A 66 50.03 -14.05 26.87
CA GLY A 66 50.01 -14.23 28.33
C GLY A 66 50.05 -15.70 28.79
N ALA A 67 49.53 -16.62 27.97
CA ALA A 67 49.56 -18.05 28.27
C ALA A 67 50.83 -18.77 27.76
N HIS A 68 51.78 -18.06 27.15
CA HIS A 68 52.96 -18.63 26.47
C HIS A 68 52.61 -19.76 25.49
N ARG A 69 51.45 -19.68 24.82
CA ARG A 69 50.97 -20.72 23.89
C ARG A 69 51.33 -20.36 22.46
N ALA A 70 51.70 -21.38 21.69
CA ALA A 70 51.84 -21.22 20.25
C ALA A 70 50.49 -20.83 19.63
N PHE A 71 50.54 -19.97 18.61
CA PHE A 71 49.36 -19.51 17.88
C PHE A 71 49.68 -19.39 16.40
N THR A 72 48.66 -19.58 15.57
CA THR A 72 48.76 -19.48 14.12
C THR A 72 47.58 -18.71 13.57
N GLY A 73 47.83 -17.91 12.54
CA GLY A 73 46.77 -17.29 11.74
C GLY A 73 45.95 -16.20 12.43
N ILE A 74 46.49 -15.48 13.42
CA ILE A 74 45.75 -14.37 14.07
C ILE A 74 45.86 -13.12 13.18
N ALA A 75 44.72 -12.62 12.70
CA ALA A 75 44.65 -11.37 11.95
C ALA A 75 44.71 -10.15 12.88
N VAL A 76 45.60 -9.20 12.58
CA VAL A 76 45.84 -7.99 13.37
C VAL A 76 45.95 -6.75 12.48
N ARG A 77 45.59 -5.60 13.04
CA ARG A 77 45.84 -4.26 12.49
C ARG A 77 46.95 -3.58 13.27
N ALA A 78 47.73 -2.75 12.60
CA ALA A 78 48.69 -1.89 13.28
C ALA A 78 47.97 -0.77 14.02
N SER A 79 48.29 -0.57 15.29
CA SER A 79 47.71 0.50 16.12
C SER A 79 48.41 1.84 15.92
N ARG A 80 49.52 1.87 15.18
CA ARG A 80 50.35 3.04 14.88
C ARG A 80 50.77 3.01 13.41
N GLY A 81 50.72 4.16 12.74
CA GLY A 81 50.99 4.29 11.30
C GLY A 81 49.71 4.61 10.50
N GLY A 82 49.86 5.27 9.34
CA GLY A 82 48.77 5.87 8.56
C GLY A 82 48.04 4.96 7.57
N GLY A 83 48.17 3.63 7.69
CA GLY A 83 47.57 2.68 6.75
C GLY A 83 46.63 1.69 7.41
N ASP A 84 45.50 1.38 6.77
CA ASP A 84 44.58 0.32 7.18
C ASP A 84 45.16 -1.05 6.73
N ILE A 85 46.29 -1.44 7.34
CA ILE A 85 47.06 -2.63 6.98
C ILE A 85 46.63 -3.79 7.87
N VAL A 86 46.35 -4.94 7.26
CA VAL A 86 45.96 -6.16 7.97
C VAL A 86 47.02 -7.23 7.80
N LEU A 87 47.55 -7.71 8.92
CA LEU A 87 48.63 -8.70 8.97
C LEU A 87 48.15 -9.98 9.64
N ARG A 88 48.66 -11.11 9.17
CA ARG A 88 48.43 -12.43 9.79
C ARG A 88 49.65 -12.81 10.60
N LEU A 89 49.51 -13.04 11.91
CA LEU A 89 50.60 -13.43 12.82
C LEU A 89 50.53 -14.89 13.22
N SER A 90 51.69 -15.53 13.28
CA SER A 90 51.92 -16.81 13.93
C SER A 90 53.13 -16.70 14.84
N GLY A 91 53.09 -17.33 16.01
CA GLY A 91 54.15 -17.26 17.01
C GLY A 91 54.32 -18.58 17.76
N GLN A 92 55.57 -18.94 18.03
CA GLN A 92 55.95 -20.05 18.89
C GLN A 92 56.77 -19.54 20.09
N PRO A 93 56.53 -20.07 21.30
CA PRO A 93 57.33 -19.75 22.46
C PRO A 93 58.75 -20.28 22.27
N ALA A 94 59.75 -19.44 22.46
CA ALA A 94 61.15 -19.81 22.48
C ALA A 94 61.55 -20.14 23.93
N LEU A 95 62.27 -21.25 24.10
CA LEU A 95 62.81 -21.69 25.37
C LEU A 95 64.34 -21.66 25.31
N ASN A 96 64.99 -21.34 26.42
CA ASN A 96 66.45 -21.50 26.54
C ASN A 96 66.83 -22.98 26.76
N THR A 97 68.13 -23.28 26.85
CA THR A 97 68.65 -24.64 27.09
C THR A 97 68.17 -25.27 28.40
N ASN A 98 67.68 -24.47 29.35
CA ASN A 98 67.15 -24.92 30.63
C ASN A 98 65.61 -25.04 30.63
N GLY A 99 64.95 -24.83 29.48
CA GLY A 99 63.50 -24.90 29.34
C GLY A 99 62.73 -23.67 29.83
N HIS A 100 63.40 -22.57 30.17
CA HIS A 100 62.72 -21.32 30.54
C HIS A 100 62.30 -20.54 29.30
N PHE A 101 61.11 -19.94 29.36
CA PHE A 101 60.58 -19.06 28.33
C PHE A 101 61.44 -17.80 28.18
N ILE A 102 61.84 -17.48 26.95
CA ILE A 102 62.68 -16.33 26.61
C ILE A 102 62.04 -15.41 25.56
N GLY A 103 60.71 -15.53 25.38
CA GLY A 103 59.92 -14.76 24.43
C GLY A 103 59.40 -15.59 23.27
N PHE A 104 58.87 -14.92 22.24
CA PHE A 104 58.30 -15.57 21.06
C PHE A 104 59.18 -15.38 19.84
N ARG A 105 59.11 -16.34 18.91
CA ARG A 105 59.58 -16.19 17.54
C ARG A 105 58.42 -16.49 16.62
N GLY A 106 58.26 -15.67 15.58
CA GLY A 106 57.08 -15.76 14.75
C GLY A 106 57.31 -15.30 13.34
N THR A 107 56.32 -15.63 12.52
CA THR A 107 56.20 -15.21 11.14
C THR A 107 54.92 -14.42 10.98
N GLY A 108 54.87 -13.62 9.92
CA GLY A 108 53.65 -13.01 9.48
C GLY A 108 53.56 -12.89 7.95
N ALA A 109 52.37 -12.58 7.50
CA ALA A 109 52.07 -12.27 6.10
C ALA A 109 51.27 -10.96 6.04
N ASP A 110 51.52 -10.15 5.02
CA ASP A 110 50.61 -9.06 4.66
C ASP A 110 49.41 -9.69 3.96
N ILE A 111 48.24 -9.60 4.60
CA ILE A 111 46.98 -10.15 4.09
C ILE A 111 46.00 -9.03 3.76
N THR A 112 46.49 -7.78 3.61
CA THR A 112 45.63 -6.60 3.41
C THR A 112 44.68 -6.80 2.23
N ASP A 113 45.21 -7.19 1.06
CA ASP A 113 44.38 -7.41 -0.13
C ASP A 113 43.44 -8.62 0.01
N GLU A 114 43.89 -9.71 0.65
CA GLU A 114 43.07 -10.92 0.88
C GLU A 114 41.91 -10.59 1.83
N TYR A 115 42.22 -9.91 2.94
CA TYR A 115 41.27 -9.53 3.98
C TYR A 115 40.21 -8.57 3.47
N TYR A 116 40.58 -7.50 2.75
CA TYR A 116 39.58 -6.58 2.20
C TYR A 116 38.75 -7.20 1.07
N ARG A 117 39.33 -8.11 0.28
CA ARG A 117 38.54 -8.87 -0.71
C ARG A 117 37.54 -9.78 -0.05
N GLU A 118 37.92 -10.45 1.03
CA GLU A 118 37.03 -11.31 1.80
C GLU A 118 35.95 -10.47 2.51
N GLU A 119 36.31 -9.34 3.13
CA GLU A 119 35.38 -8.39 3.74
C GLU A 119 34.39 -7.80 2.72
N GLU A 120 34.87 -7.40 1.53
CA GLU A 120 34.03 -6.94 0.42
C GLU A 120 33.11 -8.07 -0.07
N THR A 121 33.62 -9.30 -0.17
CA THR A 121 32.83 -10.47 -0.58
C THR A 121 31.72 -10.78 0.44
N GLU A 122 32.04 -10.77 1.74
CA GLU A 122 31.05 -10.92 2.81
C GLU A 122 30.04 -9.78 2.83
N ARG A 123 30.49 -8.54 2.58
CA ARG A 123 29.62 -7.37 2.47
C ARG A 123 28.67 -7.52 1.29
N LEU A 124 29.16 -7.85 0.10
CA LEU A 124 28.33 -8.07 -1.10
C LEU A 124 27.38 -9.26 -0.95
N ALA A 125 27.77 -10.27 -0.17
CA ALA A 125 26.89 -11.40 0.17
C ALA A 125 25.73 -10.99 1.09
N ARG A 126 25.82 -9.86 1.81
CA ARG A 126 24.85 -9.43 2.83
C ARG A 126 24.11 -8.13 2.51
N TYR A 127 24.69 -7.25 1.70
CA TYR A 127 24.19 -5.89 1.47
C TYR A 127 24.02 -5.61 -0.03
N ASP A 128 23.03 -4.79 -0.36
CA ASP A 128 22.84 -4.22 -1.70
C ASP A 128 23.94 -3.19 -1.97
N SER A 129 24.62 -3.33 -3.11
CA SER A 129 25.79 -2.49 -3.44
C SER A 129 25.42 -1.04 -3.75
N LEU A 130 24.18 -0.78 -4.18
CA LEU A 130 23.71 0.55 -4.55
C LEU A 130 23.24 1.36 -3.34
N THR A 131 22.39 0.76 -2.51
CA THR A 131 21.71 1.44 -1.40
C THR A 131 22.36 1.22 -0.04
N GLY A 132 23.23 0.20 0.10
CA GLY A 132 23.83 -0.18 1.38
C GLY A 132 22.87 -0.88 2.35
N LEU A 133 21.60 -1.09 1.96
CA LEU A 133 20.61 -1.84 2.72
C LEU A 133 20.91 -3.35 2.69
N SER A 134 20.18 -4.13 3.49
CA SER A 134 20.25 -5.59 3.40
C SER A 134 19.84 -6.08 2.00
N ASN A 135 20.54 -7.07 1.49
CA ASN A 135 20.12 -7.74 0.26
C ASN A 135 19.06 -8.82 0.56
N ARG A 136 18.53 -9.44 -0.49
CA ARG A 136 17.55 -10.53 -0.40
C ARG A 136 18.00 -11.68 0.50
N HIS A 137 19.28 -12.07 0.44
CA HIS A 137 19.81 -13.18 1.24
C HIS A 137 19.83 -12.85 2.74
N ARG A 138 20.32 -11.66 3.11
CA ARG A 138 20.35 -11.23 4.51
C ARG A 138 18.95 -11.03 5.08
N MET A 139 18.02 -10.48 4.30
CA MET A 139 16.62 -10.33 4.72
C MET A 139 15.98 -11.68 5.05
N ALA A 140 16.08 -12.66 4.13
CA ALA A 140 15.53 -13.99 4.35
C ALA A 140 16.13 -14.66 5.60
N HIS A 141 17.45 -14.57 5.76
CA HIS A 141 18.13 -15.12 6.93
C HIS A 141 17.70 -14.46 8.25
N GLN A 142 17.53 -13.14 8.25
CA GLN A 142 17.12 -12.40 9.43
C GLN A 142 15.66 -12.72 9.83
N ILE A 143 14.77 -12.83 8.84
CA ILE A 143 13.38 -13.25 9.06
C ILE A 143 13.35 -14.67 9.63
N GLU A 144 14.03 -15.63 8.99
CA GLU A 144 14.07 -17.03 9.44
C GLU A 144 14.61 -17.17 10.88
N THR A 145 15.72 -16.48 11.19
CA THR A 145 16.31 -16.48 12.53
C THR A 145 15.36 -15.88 13.56
N THR A 146 14.70 -14.76 13.23
CA THR A 146 13.75 -14.08 14.12
C THR A 146 12.51 -14.94 14.38
N LEU A 147 11.91 -15.52 13.33
CA LEU A 147 10.74 -16.41 13.46
C LEU A 147 11.07 -17.66 14.29
N THR A 148 12.26 -18.23 14.10
CA THR A 148 12.72 -19.39 14.88
C THR A 148 12.83 -19.06 16.37
N ALA A 149 13.42 -17.91 16.71
CA ALA A 149 13.51 -17.45 18.09
C ALA A 149 12.15 -17.11 18.70
N PHE A 150 11.27 -16.49 17.91
CA PHE A 150 9.97 -16.00 18.37
C PHE A 150 8.94 -17.10 18.53
N LYS A 151 9.11 -18.25 17.85
CA LYS A 151 8.26 -19.43 18.02
C LYS A 151 8.21 -19.91 19.48
N THR A 152 9.35 -19.92 20.18
CA THR A 152 9.39 -20.32 21.59
C THR A 152 8.87 -19.21 22.52
N ALA A 153 9.17 -17.95 22.20
CA ALA A 153 8.73 -16.79 22.97
C ALA A 153 7.27 -16.37 22.72
N ARG A 154 6.59 -16.99 21.73
CA ARG A 154 5.23 -16.65 21.27
C ARG A 154 5.08 -15.18 20.87
N ARG A 155 6.12 -14.65 20.21
CA ARG A 155 6.18 -13.27 19.70
C ARG A 155 5.84 -13.24 18.22
N ASN A 156 5.47 -12.06 17.73
CA ASN A 156 5.05 -11.86 16.35
C ASN A 156 6.13 -11.17 15.52
N CYS A 157 6.04 -11.25 14.20
CA CYS A 157 6.94 -10.54 13.30
C CYS A 157 6.16 -10.07 12.08
N ALA A 158 6.16 -8.76 11.80
CA ALA A 158 5.53 -8.21 10.62
C ALA A 158 6.56 -8.02 9.50
N VAL A 159 6.15 -8.31 8.27
CA VAL A 159 6.92 -8.10 7.04
C VAL A 159 6.11 -7.18 6.15
N MET A 160 6.73 -6.09 5.69
CA MET A 160 6.19 -5.22 4.66
C MET A 160 6.99 -5.42 3.38
N MET A 161 6.31 -5.65 2.26
CA MET A 161 6.87 -5.61 0.92
C MET A 161 6.46 -4.29 0.26
N LEU A 162 7.38 -3.63 -0.42
CA LEU A 162 7.17 -2.32 -1.03
C LEU A 162 7.65 -2.33 -2.48
N ASP A 163 6.95 -1.61 -3.32
CA ASP A 163 7.31 -1.38 -4.72
C ASP A 163 7.09 0.09 -5.09
N LEU A 164 8.01 0.64 -5.87
CA LEU A 164 7.96 2.04 -6.27
C LEU A 164 7.11 2.22 -7.53
N ASP A 165 5.94 2.85 -7.36
CA ASP A 165 5.04 3.08 -8.49
C ASP A 165 5.68 4.04 -9.49
N ARG A 166 5.61 3.66 -10.78
CA ARG A 166 6.14 4.43 -11.92
C ARG A 166 7.67 4.61 -11.90
N PHE A 167 8.42 3.79 -11.17
CA PHE A 167 9.90 3.83 -11.21
C PHE A 167 10.44 3.63 -12.63
N LYS A 168 9.85 2.71 -13.41
CA LYS A 168 10.21 2.50 -14.81
C LYS A 168 10.11 3.78 -15.66
N HIS A 169 9.06 4.59 -15.44
CA HIS A 169 8.88 5.86 -16.15
C HIS A 169 10.02 6.85 -15.85
N VAL A 170 10.57 6.84 -14.64
CA VAL A 170 11.75 7.65 -14.29
C VAL A 170 12.97 7.20 -15.07
N ASN A 171 13.25 5.88 -15.13
CA ASN A 171 14.35 5.35 -15.93
C ASN A 171 14.20 5.69 -17.41
N ASP A 172 12.99 5.55 -17.96
CA ASP A 172 12.70 5.78 -19.37
C ASP A 172 12.81 7.28 -19.75
N THR A 173 12.52 8.19 -18.80
CA THR A 173 12.49 9.65 -19.05
C THR A 173 13.80 10.35 -18.69
N LEU A 174 14.43 9.98 -17.57
CA LEU A 174 15.60 10.66 -17.00
C LEU A 174 16.87 9.80 -17.05
N GLY A 175 16.76 8.52 -17.43
CA GLY A 175 17.89 7.60 -17.56
C GLY A 175 18.19 6.79 -16.30
N HIS A 176 19.00 5.73 -16.47
CA HIS A 176 19.34 4.80 -15.38
C HIS A 176 20.14 5.42 -14.24
N ALA A 177 20.98 6.43 -14.51
CA ALA A 177 21.74 7.12 -13.46
C ALA A 177 20.80 7.86 -12.48
N ALA A 178 19.78 8.54 -13.01
CA ALA A 178 18.71 9.17 -12.23
C ALA A 178 17.92 8.13 -11.42
N GLY A 179 17.64 6.96 -11.99
CA GLY A 179 17.01 5.85 -11.29
C GLY A 179 17.84 5.31 -10.12
N ASP A 180 19.15 5.16 -10.31
CA ASP A 180 20.08 4.73 -9.27
C ASP A 180 20.20 5.76 -8.13
N GLU A 181 20.22 7.06 -8.46
CA GLU A 181 20.18 8.13 -7.47
C GLU A 181 18.86 8.13 -6.70
N LEU A 182 17.74 7.98 -7.39
CA LEU A 182 16.41 7.89 -6.79
C LEU A 182 16.33 6.73 -5.78
N LEU A 183 16.86 5.55 -6.13
CA LEU A 183 16.86 4.39 -5.24
C LEU A 183 17.66 4.64 -3.94
N LYS A 184 18.78 5.37 -4.02
CA LYS A 184 19.54 5.80 -2.82
C LYS A 184 18.72 6.74 -1.95
N GLN A 185 18.08 7.75 -2.55
CA GLN A 185 17.23 8.68 -1.81
C GLN A 185 16.01 7.98 -1.17
N VAL A 186 15.43 6.98 -1.85
CA VAL A 186 14.36 6.13 -1.31
C VAL A 186 14.84 5.35 -0.09
N ALA A 187 16.00 4.71 -0.17
CA ALA A 187 16.59 3.97 0.96
C ALA A 187 16.81 4.87 2.18
N ASP A 188 17.33 6.09 1.98
CA ASP A 188 17.50 7.09 3.03
C ASP A 188 16.17 7.52 3.65
N ARG A 189 15.15 7.78 2.82
CA ARG A 189 13.81 8.15 3.31
C ARG A 189 13.16 7.02 4.09
N LEU A 190 13.24 5.79 3.63
CA LEU A 190 12.72 4.62 4.34
C LEU A 190 13.36 4.47 5.72
N THR A 191 14.68 4.59 5.79
CA THR A 191 15.44 4.51 7.05
C THR A 191 15.02 5.59 8.04
N ARG A 192 14.72 6.81 7.57
CA ARG A 192 14.21 7.91 8.42
C ARG A 192 12.73 7.78 8.78
N ALA A 193 11.95 7.08 7.95
CA ALA A 193 10.50 6.92 8.17
C ALA A 193 10.22 6.04 9.39
N ILE A 194 11.06 5.03 9.61
CA ILE A 194 10.83 3.98 10.58
C ILE A 194 11.65 4.28 11.84
N ASP A 195 11.03 4.94 12.81
CA ASP A 195 11.63 5.27 14.11
C ASP A 195 11.48 4.11 15.11
N ARG A 196 11.85 2.89 14.69
CA ARG A 196 11.77 1.66 15.50
C ARG A 196 12.84 0.66 15.07
N GLU A 197 13.10 -0.32 15.93
CA GLU A 197 13.92 -1.48 15.59
C GLU A 197 13.29 -2.22 14.40
N CYS A 198 14.03 -2.27 13.29
CA CYS A 198 13.62 -2.93 12.06
C CYS A 198 14.85 -3.31 11.22
N GLU A 199 14.66 -4.22 10.28
CA GLU A 199 15.63 -4.48 9.21
C GLU A 199 15.01 -4.04 7.88
N ILE A 200 15.75 -3.26 7.10
CA ILE A 200 15.32 -2.76 5.79
C ILE A 200 16.24 -3.34 4.73
N GLY A 201 15.66 -3.92 3.68
CA GLY A 201 16.40 -4.49 2.57
C GLY A 201 15.86 -4.05 1.21
N ARG A 202 16.74 -4.09 0.21
CA ARG A 202 16.38 -3.98 -1.22
C ARG A 202 16.52 -5.36 -1.85
N LEU A 203 15.42 -5.88 -2.39
CA LEU A 203 15.39 -7.24 -2.93
C LEU A 203 15.82 -7.33 -4.39
N GLY A 204 15.79 -6.21 -5.11
CA GLY A 204 16.18 -6.05 -6.50
C GLY A 204 15.28 -5.02 -7.21
N GLY A 205 15.78 -4.37 -8.26
CA GLY A 205 15.00 -3.37 -9.00
C GLY A 205 14.49 -2.24 -8.10
N ASP A 206 13.18 -2.08 -8.05
CA ASP A 206 12.37 -1.15 -7.25
C ASP A 206 11.69 -1.81 -6.02
N GLU A 207 12.02 -3.06 -5.70
CA GLU A 207 11.45 -3.80 -4.58
C GLU A 207 12.24 -3.59 -3.28
N PHE A 208 11.53 -3.18 -2.22
CA PHE A 208 12.06 -3.04 -0.86
C PHE A 208 11.28 -3.91 0.11
N GLN A 209 11.93 -4.32 1.20
CA GLN A 209 11.33 -5.14 2.25
C GLN A 209 11.70 -4.58 3.62
N VAL A 210 10.73 -4.54 4.54
CA VAL A 210 10.93 -4.14 5.93
C VAL A 210 10.49 -5.29 6.84
N MET A 211 11.36 -5.71 7.75
CA MET A 211 11.04 -6.65 8.83
C MET A 211 10.91 -5.88 10.16
N LEU A 212 9.78 -6.06 10.85
CA LEU A 212 9.47 -5.42 12.11
C LEU A 212 9.25 -6.51 13.18
N PRO A 213 10.21 -6.72 14.10
CA PRO A 213 10.04 -7.69 15.17
C PRO A 213 8.99 -7.21 16.20
N ASP A 214 8.26 -8.16 16.76
CA ASP A 214 7.37 -8.03 17.92
C ASP A 214 6.24 -7.02 17.75
N ILE A 215 5.61 -7.05 16.58
CA ILE A 215 4.44 -6.23 16.27
C ILE A 215 3.41 -7.03 15.48
N ASP A 216 2.16 -6.95 15.92
CA ASP A 216 0.97 -7.51 15.25
C ASP A 216 -0.22 -6.53 15.21
N ASP A 217 -0.08 -5.35 15.84
CA ASP A 217 -1.09 -4.31 15.84
C ASP A 217 -1.24 -3.70 14.44
N ARG A 218 -2.35 -4.05 13.77
CA ARG A 218 -2.64 -3.60 12.40
C ARG A 218 -2.92 -2.10 12.31
N GLY A 219 -3.33 -1.44 13.39
CA GLY A 219 -3.47 0.01 13.43
C GLY A 219 -2.10 0.68 13.32
N VAL A 220 -1.15 0.26 14.17
CA VAL A 220 0.22 0.80 14.16
C VAL A 220 0.95 0.50 12.85
N LEU A 221 0.76 -0.71 12.30
CA LEU A 221 1.34 -1.10 11.03
C LEU A 221 0.73 -0.32 9.85
N GLY A 222 -0.58 -0.08 9.86
CA GLY A 222 -1.27 0.75 8.86
C GLY A 222 -0.80 2.20 8.90
N ASP A 223 -0.70 2.80 10.09
CA ASP A 223 -0.18 4.17 10.26
C ASP A 223 1.27 4.29 9.75
N LEU A 224 2.11 3.29 10.03
CA LEU A 224 3.48 3.25 9.52
C LEU A 224 3.52 3.14 7.99
N ALA A 225 2.68 2.29 7.40
CA ALA A 225 2.61 2.14 5.95
C ALA A 225 2.15 3.43 5.28
N THR A 226 1.11 4.10 5.80
CA THR A 226 0.66 5.41 5.32
C THR A 226 1.76 6.47 5.44
N LYS A 227 2.51 6.47 6.54
CA LYS A 227 3.67 7.36 6.72
C LYS A 227 4.74 7.11 5.65
N ILE A 228 5.09 5.84 5.41
CA ILE A 228 6.08 5.47 4.39
C ILE A 228 5.63 5.93 3.00
N ILE A 229 4.39 5.62 2.60
CA ILE A 229 3.82 6.02 1.30
C ILE A 229 3.85 7.55 1.15
N SER A 230 3.42 8.27 2.17
CA SER A 230 3.39 9.75 2.16
C SER A 230 4.79 10.35 2.04
N MET A 231 5.79 9.77 2.71
CA MET A 231 7.18 10.21 2.61
C MET A 231 7.80 9.90 1.26
N LEU A 232 7.52 8.73 0.69
CA LEU A 232 8.05 8.35 -0.62
C LEU A 232 7.41 9.13 -1.75
N ARG A 233 6.18 9.64 -1.57
CA ARG A 233 5.49 10.52 -2.53
C ARG A 233 6.05 11.94 -2.60
N GLN A 234 6.87 12.37 -1.64
CA GLN A 234 7.46 13.71 -1.70
C GLN A 234 8.39 13.84 -2.93
N PRO A 235 8.47 15.01 -3.59
CA PRO A 235 9.31 15.19 -4.77
C PRO A 235 10.78 14.86 -4.53
N TYR A 236 11.45 14.27 -5.51
CA TYR A 236 12.88 14.02 -5.51
C TYR A 236 13.57 15.07 -6.39
N SER A 237 14.71 15.56 -5.92
CA SER A 237 15.61 16.39 -6.71
C SER A 237 16.79 15.50 -7.09
N LEU A 238 16.90 15.21 -8.38
CA LEU A 238 17.96 14.43 -9.00
C LEU A 238 18.82 15.38 -9.84
N ASP A 239 20.03 14.97 -10.21
CA ASP A 239 20.91 15.80 -11.04
C ASP A 239 20.27 16.11 -12.42
N GLU A 240 19.51 15.16 -12.97
CA GLU A 240 18.83 15.29 -14.27
C GLU A 240 17.46 15.98 -14.23
N GLY A 241 16.90 16.25 -13.03
CA GLY A 241 15.61 16.91 -12.90
C GLY A 241 14.84 16.61 -11.61
N ARG A 242 13.52 16.88 -11.62
CA ARG A 242 12.62 16.55 -10.51
C ARG A 242 11.65 15.46 -10.93
N CYS A 243 11.40 14.51 -10.03
CA CYS A 243 10.40 13.48 -10.24
C CYS A 243 9.56 13.24 -8.97
N VAL A 244 8.40 12.63 -9.17
CA VAL A 244 7.50 12.17 -8.11
C VAL A 244 7.17 10.72 -8.42
N ILE A 245 7.31 9.85 -7.42
CA ILE A 245 6.94 8.44 -7.50
C ILE A 245 5.87 8.13 -6.44
N GLY A 246 5.12 7.05 -6.65
CA GLY A 246 4.28 6.47 -5.60
C GLY A 246 4.99 5.30 -4.92
N ALA A 247 4.33 4.72 -3.92
CA ALA A 247 4.74 3.45 -3.37
C ALA A 247 3.50 2.63 -3.00
N SER A 248 3.52 1.36 -3.36
CA SER A 248 2.51 0.38 -2.96
C SER A 248 3.10 -0.53 -1.89
N VAL A 249 2.32 -0.92 -0.88
CA VAL A 249 2.82 -1.69 0.28
C VAL A 249 1.94 -2.90 0.59
N GLY A 250 2.52 -4.09 0.67
CA GLY A 250 1.87 -5.30 1.17
C GLY A 250 2.36 -5.67 2.56
N ILE A 251 1.47 -6.04 3.48
CA ILE A 251 1.83 -6.32 4.88
C ILE A 251 1.35 -7.71 5.29
N ALA A 252 2.24 -8.55 5.80
CA ALA A 252 1.90 -9.83 6.43
C ALA A 252 2.52 -9.94 7.82
N ILE A 253 1.88 -10.71 8.70
CA ILE A 253 2.25 -10.84 10.11
C ILE A 253 2.35 -12.32 10.48
N ALA A 254 3.54 -12.76 10.84
CA ALA A 254 3.76 -14.07 11.43
C ALA A 254 3.36 -14.06 12.92
N PRO A 255 2.71 -15.14 13.43
CA PRO A 255 2.40 -16.41 12.75
C PRO A 255 1.05 -16.43 12.02
N HIS A 256 0.30 -15.31 12.01
CA HIS A 256 -1.07 -15.27 11.51
C HIS A 256 -1.19 -15.57 10.01
N ASP A 257 -0.27 -15.03 9.22
CA ASP A 257 -0.27 -15.08 7.74
C ASP A 257 0.75 -16.09 7.19
N GLY A 258 1.44 -16.79 8.07
CA GLY A 258 2.48 -17.76 7.76
C GLY A 258 3.36 -18.04 8.97
N VAL A 259 3.85 -19.26 9.11
CA VAL A 259 4.74 -19.68 10.22
C VAL A 259 6.18 -19.84 9.78
N THR A 260 6.44 -19.84 8.47
CA THR A 260 7.77 -19.89 7.86
C THR A 260 8.11 -18.58 7.14
N CYS A 261 9.40 -18.34 6.89
CA CYS A 261 9.85 -17.18 6.11
C CYS A 261 9.17 -17.13 4.74
N ASP A 262 9.19 -18.24 3.99
CA ASP A 262 8.61 -18.31 2.64
C ASP A 262 7.11 -18.03 2.63
N GLU A 263 6.36 -18.54 3.62
CA GLU A 263 4.91 -18.29 3.72
C GLU A 263 4.61 -16.81 3.97
N VAL A 264 5.30 -16.18 4.92
CA VAL A 264 5.03 -14.78 5.31
C VAL A 264 5.48 -13.81 4.22
N VAL A 265 6.62 -14.08 3.58
CA VAL A 265 7.11 -13.27 2.45
C VAL A 265 6.14 -13.37 1.27
N ARG A 266 5.68 -14.59 0.93
CA ARG A 266 4.67 -14.80 -0.11
C ARG A 266 3.34 -14.11 0.21
N ALA A 267 2.90 -14.16 1.47
CA ALA A 267 1.70 -13.46 1.90
C ALA A 267 1.83 -11.93 1.75
N ALA A 268 2.98 -11.36 2.13
CA ALA A 268 3.25 -9.93 1.96
C ALA A 268 3.29 -9.54 0.48
N ASP A 269 3.87 -10.38 -0.38
CA ASP A 269 3.91 -10.15 -1.83
C ASP A 269 2.52 -10.19 -2.48
N LEU A 270 1.67 -11.17 -2.10
CA LEU A 270 0.27 -11.21 -2.55
C LEU A 270 -0.51 -9.96 -2.12
N ALA A 271 -0.28 -9.48 -0.90
CA ALA A 271 -0.88 -8.23 -0.42
C ALA A 271 -0.37 -7.01 -1.20
N LEU A 272 0.92 -6.97 -1.54
CA LEU A 272 1.51 -5.90 -2.34
C LEU A 272 0.91 -5.89 -3.74
N TYR A 273 0.80 -7.04 -4.39
CA TYR A 273 0.18 -7.18 -5.70
C TYR A 273 -1.27 -6.67 -5.68
N ALA A 274 -2.04 -7.03 -4.66
CA ALA A 274 -3.41 -6.54 -4.48
C ALA A 274 -3.48 -5.02 -4.24
N SER A 275 -2.52 -4.44 -3.51
CA SER A 275 -2.44 -2.98 -3.33
C SER A 275 -2.19 -2.24 -4.64
N LYS A 276 -1.36 -2.79 -5.54
CA LYS A 276 -1.09 -2.22 -6.87
C LYS A 276 -2.33 -2.21 -7.76
N ASN A 277 -3.12 -3.28 -7.74
CA ASN A 277 -4.32 -3.39 -8.57
C ASN A 277 -5.51 -2.60 -8.00
N GLY A 278 -5.50 -2.24 -6.72
CA GLY A 278 -6.54 -1.40 -6.12
C GLY A 278 -6.33 0.10 -6.30
N GLY A 279 -5.48 0.56 -7.23
CA GLY A 279 -5.25 1.99 -7.48
C GLY A 279 -3.82 2.52 -7.20
N ARG A 280 -2.90 1.66 -6.71
CA ARG A 280 -1.52 2.03 -6.31
C ARG A 280 -1.47 3.09 -5.20
N GLY A 281 -0.27 3.43 -4.70
CA GLY A 281 -0.12 4.49 -3.70
C GLY A 281 -0.84 4.21 -2.38
N GLN A 282 -1.08 2.94 -2.05
CA GLN A 282 -1.80 2.51 -0.86
C GLN A 282 -1.13 1.26 -0.26
N TYR A 283 -1.52 0.91 0.96
CA TYR A 283 -1.07 -0.34 1.59
C TYR A 283 -2.17 -1.38 1.54
N ARG A 284 -1.85 -2.66 1.75
CA ARG A 284 -2.85 -3.69 2.03
C ARG A 284 -2.29 -4.73 2.98
N PHE A 285 -3.09 -5.13 3.95
CA PHE A 285 -2.78 -6.32 4.75
C PHE A 285 -3.13 -7.59 3.99
N PHE A 286 -2.34 -8.64 4.20
CA PHE A 286 -2.71 -9.97 3.75
C PHE A 286 -4.02 -10.42 4.41
N SER A 287 -4.88 -11.03 3.61
CA SER A 287 -6.04 -11.79 4.05
C SER A 287 -6.08 -13.05 3.21
N GLY A 288 -6.53 -14.19 3.77
CA GLY A 288 -6.68 -15.43 3.01
C GLY A 288 -7.70 -15.31 1.85
N GLU A 289 -8.48 -14.23 1.81
CA GLU A 289 -9.38 -13.91 0.70
C GLU A 289 -8.65 -13.33 -0.52
N LEU A 290 -7.46 -12.72 -0.35
CA LEU A 290 -6.68 -12.11 -1.43
C LEU A 290 -6.18 -13.10 -2.49
N GLU A 291 -5.83 -14.32 -2.07
CA GLU A 291 -5.39 -15.38 -2.98
C GLU A 291 -6.54 -15.80 -3.90
N ASN A 292 -7.78 -15.78 -3.38
CA ASN A 292 -8.99 -16.01 -4.16
C ASN A 292 -9.42 -14.77 -4.96
N GLU A 293 -9.33 -13.56 -4.39
CA GLU A 293 -9.72 -12.29 -5.01
C GLU A 293 -8.89 -12.00 -6.27
N THR A 294 -7.61 -12.37 -6.29
CA THR A 294 -6.74 -12.18 -7.46
C THR A 294 -7.10 -13.09 -8.63
N ILE A 295 -7.35 -14.37 -8.35
CA ILE A 295 -7.82 -15.33 -9.36
C ILE A 295 -9.24 -14.95 -9.82
N PHE A 296 -10.07 -14.52 -8.88
CA PHE A 296 -11.44 -14.10 -9.10
C PHE A 296 -11.52 -12.83 -9.96
N ARG A 297 -10.67 -11.83 -9.71
CA ARG A 297 -10.61 -10.61 -10.52
C ARG A 297 -10.20 -10.90 -11.96
N ARG A 298 -9.21 -11.78 -12.19
CA ARG A 298 -8.87 -12.20 -13.56
C ARG A 298 -10.03 -12.89 -14.26
N ARG A 299 -10.84 -13.68 -13.55
CA ARG A 299 -12.06 -14.27 -14.12
C ARG A 299 -13.08 -13.19 -14.46
N LEU A 300 -13.35 -12.27 -13.53
CA LEU A 300 -14.27 -11.17 -13.77
C LEU A 300 -13.82 -10.24 -14.91
N GLU A 301 -12.53 -10.01 -15.10
CA GLU A 301 -12.01 -9.29 -16.27
C GLU A 301 -12.29 -10.04 -17.58
N GLN A 302 -12.17 -11.37 -17.59
CA GLN A 302 -12.55 -12.20 -18.74
C GLN A 302 -14.06 -12.18 -18.99
N ASP A 303 -14.85 -12.29 -17.92
CA ASP A 303 -16.31 -12.29 -17.97
C ASP A 303 -16.84 -10.92 -18.43
N LEU A 304 -16.20 -9.81 -18.02
CA LEU A 304 -16.52 -8.46 -18.48
C LEU A 304 -16.32 -8.29 -19.99
N GLY A 305 -15.28 -8.91 -20.56
CA GLY A 305 -15.07 -8.94 -22.01
C GLY A 305 -16.23 -9.59 -22.75
N THR A 306 -16.78 -10.67 -22.19
CA THR A 306 -17.99 -11.33 -22.69
C THR A 306 -19.23 -10.45 -22.48
N ALA A 307 -19.37 -9.84 -21.30
CA ALA A 307 -20.50 -8.99 -20.90
C ALA A 307 -20.74 -7.81 -21.84
N LEU A 308 -19.66 -7.22 -22.36
CA LEU A 308 -19.71 -6.14 -23.37
C LEU A 308 -20.42 -6.57 -24.67
N HIS A 309 -20.33 -7.86 -25.02
CA HIS A 309 -20.96 -8.41 -26.23
C HIS A 309 -22.34 -9.04 -25.97
N GLU A 310 -22.61 -9.49 -24.75
CA GLU A 310 -23.84 -10.22 -24.39
C GLU A 310 -24.93 -9.35 -23.74
N ALA A 311 -24.84 -8.02 -23.86
CA ALA A 311 -25.82 -7.06 -23.31
C ALA A 311 -26.06 -7.20 -21.80
N GLN A 312 -25.01 -7.57 -21.06
CA GLN A 312 -25.03 -7.70 -19.60
C GLN A 312 -24.72 -6.37 -18.88
N LEU A 313 -24.21 -5.37 -19.61
CA LEU A 313 -24.04 -4.02 -19.09
C LEU A 313 -25.32 -3.21 -19.27
N PHE A 314 -25.65 -2.41 -18.27
CA PHE A 314 -26.79 -1.47 -18.30
C PHE A 314 -26.44 -0.21 -17.51
N LEU A 315 -27.21 0.86 -17.73
CA LEU A 315 -27.01 2.13 -17.03
C LEU A 315 -28.03 2.31 -15.91
N ARG A 316 -27.57 2.90 -14.82
CA ARG A 316 -28.42 3.59 -13.84
C ARG A 316 -28.13 5.08 -13.88
N PHE A 317 -29.09 5.87 -13.44
CA PHE A 317 -29.09 7.31 -13.59
C PHE A 317 -29.24 7.99 -12.24
N GLU A 318 -28.25 8.80 -11.83
CA GLU A 318 -28.35 9.62 -10.63
C GLU A 318 -28.81 11.04 -10.97
N PRO A 319 -29.84 11.57 -10.29
CA PRO A 319 -30.34 12.91 -10.54
C PRO A 319 -29.39 14.03 -10.09
N ILE A 320 -29.14 14.97 -11.01
CA ILE A 320 -28.47 16.24 -10.73
C ILE A 320 -29.55 17.33 -10.67
N VAL A 321 -29.71 17.93 -9.50
CA VAL A 321 -30.81 18.85 -9.16
C VAL A 321 -30.33 20.30 -9.20
N GLU A 322 -31.10 21.19 -9.81
CA GLU A 322 -30.83 22.64 -9.75
C GLU A 322 -31.23 23.20 -8.39
N SER A 323 -30.26 23.81 -7.69
CA SER A 323 -30.39 24.19 -6.27
C SER A 323 -31.50 25.19 -5.98
N ALA A 324 -31.83 26.06 -6.95
CA ALA A 324 -32.88 27.07 -6.81
C ALA A 324 -34.28 26.57 -7.19
N ALA A 325 -34.37 25.61 -8.11
CA ALA A 325 -35.64 25.20 -8.71
C ALA A 325 -36.17 23.84 -8.19
N GLY A 326 -35.28 23.01 -7.62
CA GLY A 326 -35.59 21.65 -7.18
C GLY A 326 -35.87 20.68 -8.33
N SER A 327 -35.69 21.12 -9.58
CA SER A 327 -35.88 20.30 -10.78
C SER A 327 -34.60 19.60 -11.19
N VAL A 328 -34.73 18.35 -11.63
CA VAL A 328 -33.65 17.57 -12.23
C VAL A 328 -33.27 18.19 -13.56
N SER A 329 -32.01 18.58 -13.69
CA SER A 329 -31.44 19.25 -14.87
C SER A 329 -30.59 18.33 -15.71
N ALA A 330 -29.99 17.32 -15.09
CA ALA A 330 -29.20 16.30 -15.75
C ALA A 330 -29.30 14.98 -14.98
N LEU A 331 -28.93 13.89 -15.65
CA LEU A 331 -28.79 12.57 -15.06
C LEU A 331 -27.36 12.09 -15.28
N GLU A 332 -26.64 11.76 -14.21
CA GLU A 332 -25.32 11.11 -14.31
C GLU A 332 -25.50 9.63 -14.59
N ALA A 333 -24.82 9.11 -15.61
CA ALA A 333 -24.89 7.72 -16.03
C ALA A 333 -23.84 6.88 -15.29
N HIS A 334 -24.32 5.90 -14.52
CA HIS A 334 -23.50 4.94 -13.79
C HIS A 334 -23.58 3.58 -14.48
N VAL A 335 -22.44 3.04 -14.87
CA VAL A 335 -22.37 1.73 -15.51
C VAL A 335 -22.56 0.64 -14.46
N CYS A 336 -23.52 -0.25 -14.71
CA CYS A 336 -23.82 -1.41 -13.90
C CYS A 336 -23.63 -2.69 -14.73
N TRP A 337 -23.27 -3.79 -14.06
CA TRP A 337 -23.08 -5.08 -14.70
C TRP A 337 -23.96 -6.16 -14.07
N SER A 338 -24.82 -6.78 -14.86
CA SER A 338 -25.61 -7.96 -14.48
C SER A 338 -24.87 -9.22 -14.89
N HIS A 339 -24.26 -9.90 -13.92
CA HIS A 339 -23.52 -11.14 -14.15
C HIS A 339 -24.42 -12.37 -13.94
N ASP A 340 -24.39 -13.33 -14.85
CA ASP A 340 -25.28 -14.50 -14.85
C ASP A 340 -25.29 -15.29 -13.53
N GLU A 341 -24.11 -15.54 -12.96
CA GLU A 341 -23.99 -16.28 -11.69
C GLU A 341 -24.16 -15.41 -10.43
N ARG A 342 -23.88 -14.09 -10.50
CA ARG A 342 -23.77 -13.22 -9.32
C ARG A 342 -24.90 -12.20 -9.19
N GLY A 343 -25.72 -12.04 -10.21
CA GLY A 343 -26.65 -10.94 -10.33
C GLY A 343 -25.92 -9.61 -10.57
N VAL A 344 -26.54 -8.52 -10.15
CA VAL A 344 -25.97 -7.17 -10.33
C VAL A 344 -24.74 -6.99 -9.44
N ILE A 345 -23.61 -6.72 -10.08
CA ILE A 345 -22.34 -6.38 -9.42
C ILE A 345 -22.42 -4.93 -8.92
N ASP A 346 -21.93 -4.71 -7.71
CA ASP A 346 -21.91 -3.40 -7.04
C ASP A 346 -21.05 -2.40 -7.82
N GLU A 347 -21.42 -1.13 -7.81
CA GLU A 347 -20.74 -0.08 -8.58
C GLU A 347 -19.28 0.12 -8.13
N GLU A 348 -19.00 0.09 -6.83
CA GLU A 348 -17.62 0.20 -6.33
C GLU A 348 -16.80 -1.03 -6.77
N GLU A 349 -17.40 -2.21 -6.76
CA GLU A 349 -16.76 -3.45 -7.22
C GLU A 349 -16.50 -3.40 -8.73
N PHE A 350 -17.49 -2.95 -9.52
CA PHE A 350 -17.37 -2.79 -10.96
C PHE A 350 -16.28 -1.79 -11.33
N ALA A 351 -16.28 -0.60 -10.71
CA ALA A 351 -15.26 0.41 -10.93
C ALA A 351 -13.85 -0.15 -10.72
N GLN A 352 -13.66 -0.93 -9.63
CA GLN A 352 -12.39 -1.60 -9.38
C GLN A 352 -12.03 -2.64 -10.44
N ILE A 353 -12.98 -3.46 -10.92
CA ILE A 353 -12.71 -4.45 -11.97
C ILE A 353 -12.27 -3.77 -13.27
N VAL A 354 -12.94 -2.68 -13.65
CA VAL A 354 -12.66 -1.96 -14.90
C VAL A 354 -11.36 -1.15 -14.79
N GLU A 355 -11.09 -0.55 -13.64
CA GLU A 355 -9.92 0.29 -13.41
C GLU A 355 -8.61 -0.52 -13.55
N GLY A 356 -7.78 -0.12 -14.52
CA GLY A 356 -6.53 -0.82 -14.86
C GLY A 356 -6.69 -2.01 -15.82
N SER A 357 -7.93 -2.38 -16.18
CA SER A 357 -8.19 -3.38 -17.21
C SER A 357 -7.96 -2.80 -18.62
N ALA A 358 -7.66 -3.66 -19.59
CA ALA A 358 -7.60 -3.28 -21.00
C ALA A 358 -8.98 -2.87 -21.57
N LEU A 359 -10.07 -3.22 -20.88
CA LEU A 359 -11.46 -2.98 -21.30
C LEU A 359 -12.00 -1.61 -20.88
N LEU A 360 -11.26 -0.84 -20.07
CA LEU A 360 -11.69 0.48 -19.58
C LEU A 360 -12.16 1.41 -20.72
N GLY A 361 -11.41 1.44 -21.83
CA GLY A 361 -11.77 2.25 -22.99
C GLY A 361 -13.05 1.75 -23.67
N ASP A 362 -13.24 0.44 -23.78
CA ASP A 362 -14.39 -0.15 -24.46
C ASP A 362 -15.67 0.00 -23.64
N VAL A 363 -15.59 -0.17 -22.31
CA VAL A 363 -16.69 0.14 -21.38
C VAL A 363 -17.08 1.60 -21.47
N GLY A 364 -16.11 2.52 -21.48
CA GLY A 364 -16.39 3.94 -21.61
C GLY A 364 -17.03 4.31 -22.95
N ARG A 365 -16.59 3.73 -24.07
CA ARG A 365 -17.22 3.92 -25.39
C ARG A 365 -18.67 3.42 -25.40
N TRP A 366 -18.91 2.23 -24.84
CA TRP A 366 -20.25 1.70 -24.69
C TRP A 366 -21.13 2.61 -23.84
N ALA A 367 -20.60 3.12 -22.71
CA ALA A 367 -21.33 3.99 -21.80
C ALA A 367 -21.75 5.31 -22.47
N VAL A 368 -20.86 5.96 -23.23
CA VAL A 368 -21.19 7.18 -23.99
C VAL A 368 -22.33 6.91 -24.98
N GLY A 369 -22.27 5.81 -25.74
CA GLY A 369 -23.32 5.43 -26.68
C GLY A 369 -24.66 5.15 -26.01
N ALA A 370 -24.66 4.32 -24.96
CA ALA A 370 -25.86 3.96 -24.21
C ALA A 370 -26.50 5.17 -23.52
N ALA A 371 -25.68 6.06 -22.94
CA ALA A 371 -26.14 7.28 -22.29
C ALA A 371 -26.80 8.25 -23.29
N CYS A 372 -26.21 8.42 -24.49
CA CYS A 372 -26.82 9.22 -25.55
C CYS A 372 -28.18 8.64 -26.00
N ALA A 373 -28.26 7.31 -26.15
CA ALA A 373 -29.49 6.63 -26.53
C ALA A 373 -30.58 6.78 -25.47
N GLY A 374 -30.23 6.67 -24.18
CA GLY A 374 -31.16 6.95 -23.07
C GLY A 374 -31.64 8.41 -23.09
N ALA A 375 -30.72 9.36 -23.26
CA ALA A 375 -31.06 10.78 -23.30
C ALA A 375 -32.05 11.15 -24.41
N ALA A 376 -32.01 10.46 -25.55
CA ALA A 376 -32.95 10.67 -26.65
C ALA A 376 -34.42 10.46 -26.25
N LEU A 377 -34.68 9.68 -25.20
CA LEU A 377 -36.03 9.39 -24.69
C LEU A 377 -36.53 10.41 -23.67
N TRP A 378 -35.66 11.29 -23.18
CA TRP A 378 -36.01 12.28 -22.14
C TRP A 378 -36.38 13.64 -22.76
N PRO A 379 -37.07 14.52 -22.00
CA PRO A 379 -37.31 15.89 -22.43
C PRO A 379 -36.01 16.62 -22.81
N GLU A 380 -36.08 17.47 -23.85
CA GLU A 380 -34.94 18.25 -24.35
C GLU A 380 -34.22 19.10 -23.28
N SER A 381 -34.92 19.48 -22.21
CA SER A 381 -34.35 20.24 -21.09
C SER A 381 -33.41 19.42 -20.19
N VAL A 382 -33.45 18.08 -20.27
CA VAL A 382 -32.67 17.19 -19.42
C VAL A 382 -31.43 16.72 -20.16
N ARG A 383 -30.28 16.88 -19.53
CA ARG A 383 -28.97 16.43 -20.04
C ARG A 383 -28.59 15.06 -19.49
N VAL A 384 -27.61 14.42 -20.12
CA VAL A 384 -26.94 13.22 -19.60
C VAL A 384 -25.48 13.53 -19.33
N ALA A 385 -25.00 13.19 -18.14
CA ALA A 385 -23.60 13.32 -17.75
C ALA A 385 -22.92 11.94 -17.78
N VAL A 386 -21.73 11.85 -18.35
CA VAL A 386 -20.95 10.60 -18.45
C VAL A 386 -19.52 10.86 -18.00
N ASN A 387 -19.04 10.06 -17.06
CA ASN A 387 -17.64 10.11 -16.64
C ASN A 387 -16.71 9.56 -17.72
N VAL A 388 -15.64 10.30 -18.06
CA VAL A 388 -14.66 9.93 -19.08
C VAL A 388 -13.33 9.57 -18.42
N PRO A 389 -12.94 8.28 -18.45
CA PRO A 389 -11.62 7.87 -17.97
C PRO A 389 -10.49 8.55 -18.75
N VAL A 390 -9.39 8.90 -18.06
CA VAL A 390 -8.21 9.56 -18.66
C VAL A 390 -7.69 8.81 -19.88
N ALA A 391 -7.64 7.48 -19.81
CA ALA A 391 -7.15 6.64 -20.91
C ALA A 391 -8.06 6.72 -22.16
N LEU A 392 -9.38 6.82 -21.97
CA LEU A 392 -10.32 7.00 -23.07
C LEU A 392 -10.21 8.41 -23.65
N PHE A 393 -10.12 9.44 -22.81
CA PHE A 393 -9.98 10.83 -23.27
C PHE A 393 -8.75 11.05 -24.17
N LEU A 394 -7.65 10.36 -23.86
CA LEU A 394 -6.40 10.44 -24.62
C LEU A 394 -6.36 9.51 -25.84
N ALA A 395 -7.39 8.70 -26.09
CA ALA A 395 -7.46 7.83 -27.26
C ALA A 395 -7.71 8.64 -28.54
N ASP A 396 -7.04 8.28 -29.63
CA ASP A 396 -7.11 9.00 -30.91
C ASP A 396 -8.53 9.00 -31.51
N ASP A 397 -9.32 7.97 -31.25
CA ASP A 397 -10.67 7.75 -31.77
C ASP A 397 -11.79 8.32 -30.88
N PHE A 398 -11.46 8.90 -29.72
CA PHE A 398 -12.47 9.29 -28.73
C PHE A 398 -13.46 10.33 -29.28
N VAL A 399 -12.95 11.36 -29.94
CA VAL A 399 -13.80 12.41 -30.53
C VAL A 399 -14.75 11.84 -31.58
N ASP A 400 -14.26 10.93 -32.43
CA ASP A 400 -15.07 10.27 -33.44
C ASP A 400 -16.16 9.39 -32.81
N CYS A 401 -15.82 8.70 -31.71
CA CYS A 401 -16.78 7.91 -30.94
C CYS A 401 -17.90 8.77 -30.34
N VAL A 402 -17.57 9.92 -29.74
CA VAL A 402 -18.57 10.86 -29.21
C VAL A 402 -19.47 11.39 -30.32
N GLY A 403 -18.89 11.79 -31.46
CA GLY A 403 -19.66 12.23 -32.62
C GLY A 403 -20.64 11.16 -33.12
N ALA A 404 -20.17 9.93 -33.26
CA ALA A 404 -21.01 8.80 -33.69
C ALA A 404 -22.14 8.48 -32.69
N ALA A 405 -21.90 8.61 -31.38
CA ALA A 405 -22.92 8.39 -30.35
C ALA A 405 -24.03 9.45 -30.43
N ILE A 406 -23.66 10.73 -30.59
CA ILE A 406 -24.62 11.83 -30.73
C ILE A 406 -25.42 11.69 -32.01
N ASP A 407 -24.74 11.46 -33.15
CA ASP A 407 -25.39 11.30 -34.45
C ASP A 407 -26.32 10.07 -34.47
N GLY A 408 -25.90 8.97 -33.85
CA GLY A 408 -26.68 7.74 -33.74
C GLY A 408 -27.93 7.89 -32.86
N ALA A 409 -27.85 8.66 -31.78
CA ALA A 409 -28.98 8.93 -30.89
C ALA A 409 -29.87 10.09 -31.39
N GLY A 410 -29.36 10.95 -32.26
CA GLY A 410 -30.08 12.12 -32.79
C GLY A 410 -30.34 13.22 -31.76
N ILE A 411 -29.52 13.31 -30.70
CA ILE A 411 -29.65 14.33 -29.65
C ILE A 411 -28.90 15.61 -30.02
N ASN A 412 -29.34 16.75 -29.47
CA ASN A 412 -28.53 17.97 -29.54
C ASN A 412 -27.21 17.74 -28.77
N PRO A 413 -26.01 18.04 -29.35
CA PRO A 413 -24.73 17.85 -28.68
C PRO A 413 -24.65 18.47 -27.28
N ALA A 414 -25.33 19.60 -27.05
CA ALA A 414 -25.35 20.28 -25.75
C ALA A 414 -26.08 19.50 -24.64
N ARG A 415 -26.77 18.40 -24.98
CA ARG A 415 -27.40 17.47 -24.03
C ARG A 415 -26.42 16.44 -23.45
N LEU A 416 -25.30 16.20 -24.12
CA LEU A 416 -24.22 15.36 -23.60
C LEU A 416 -23.24 16.21 -22.80
N GLU A 417 -23.05 15.84 -21.54
CA GLU A 417 -22.10 16.44 -20.62
C GLU A 417 -21.00 15.40 -20.31
N LEU A 418 -19.75 15.72 -20.64
CA LEU A 418 -18.62 14.84 -20.40
C LEU A 418 -17.88 15.32 -19.15
N GLU A 419 -17.81 14.46 -18.14
CA GLU A 419 -17.07 14.73 -16.91
C GLU A 419 -15.64 14.24 -17.05
N ILE A 420 -14.68 15.15 -16.85
CA ILE A 420 -13.25 14.91 -17.10
C ILE A 420 -12.50 15.21 -15.82
N SER A 421 -11.77 14.21 -15.30
CA SER A 421 -10.91 14.39 -14.14
C SER A 421 -9.75 15.34 -14.42
N GLU A 422 -9.37 16.12 -13.42
CA GLU A 422 -8.19 16.99 -13.45
C GLU A 422 -6.88 16.25 -13.80
N ALA A 423 -6.81 14.95 -13.53
CA ALA A 423 -5.65 14.12 -13.86
C ALA A 423 -5.30 14.10 -15.36
N VAL A 424 -6.27 14.38 -16.26
CA VAL A 424 -6.05 14.47 -17.70
C VAL A 424 -4.97 15.50 -18.06
N PHE A 425 -4.85 16.60 -17.29
CA PHE A 425 -3.87 17.65 -17.56
C PHE A 425 -2.42 17.27 -17.25
N SER A 426 -2.18 16.11 -16.66
CA SER A 426 -0.83 15.56 -16.50
C SER A 426 -0.30 14.88 -17.78
N GLY A 427 -1.16 14.67 -18.78
CA GLY A 427 -0.81 14.06 -20.06
C GLY A 427 -0.12 15.03 -21.04
N ASP A 428 -0.01 14.60 -22.30
CA ASP A 428 0.54 15.46 -23.38
C ASP A 428 -0.41 16.64 -23.65
N ALA A 429 0.07 17.85 -23.35
CA ALA A 429 -0.71 19.09 -23.51
C ALA A 429 -1.24 19.30 -24.93
N ASN A 430 -0.53 18.84 -25.98
CA ASN A 430 -0.99 18.98 -27.36
C ASN A 430 -2.16 18.06 -27.67
N VAL A 431 -2.16 16.84 -27.12
CA VAL A 431 -3.28 15.90 -27.28
C VAL A 431 -4.51 16.47 -26.57
N VAL A 432 -4.34 16.88 -25.31
CA VAL A 432 -5.43 17.45 -24.50
C VAL A 432 -6.05 18.69 -25.15
N ASP A 433 -5.24 19.66 -25.56
CA ASP A 433 -5.72 20.90 -26.20
C ASP A 433 -6.50 20.60 -27.51
N ARG A 434 -6.04 19.62 -28.30
CA ARG A 434 -6.73 19.21 -29.53
C ARG A 434 -8.08 18.53 -29.25
N THR A 435 -8.12 17.58 -28.31
CA THR A 435 -9.35 16.87 -27.95
C THR A 435 -10.39 17.84 -27.39
N LEU A 436 -10.00 18.72 -26.46
CA LEU A 436 -10.90 19.75 -25.91
C LEU A 436 -11.44 20.69 -27.00
N ALA A 437 -10.58 21.16 -27.90
CA ALA A 437 -11.01 22.03 -29.00
C ALA A 437 -11.99 21.33 -29.95
N ALA A 438 -11.80 20.04 -30.21
CA ALA A 438 -12.68 19.26 -31.07
C ALA A 438 -14.05 19.01 -30.42
N LEU A 439 -14.08 18.62 -29.14
CA LEU A 439 -15.32 18.46 -28.36
C LEU A 439 -16.08 19.79 -28.24
N PHE A 440 -15.38 20.88 -27.95
CA PHE A 440 -16.00 22.21 -27.92
C PHE A 440 -16.61 22.61 -29.26
N LYS A 441 -15.91 22.34 -30.38
CA LYS A 441 -16.45 22.59 -31.72
C LYS A 441 -17.68 21.74 -32.03
N MET A 442 -17.76 20.53 -31.47
CA MET A 442 -18.92 19.65 -31.58
C MET A 442 -20.12 20.19 -30.80
N GLY A 443 -19.88 20.97 -29.74
CA GLY A 443 -20.92 21.60 -28.92
C GLY A 443 -21.38 20.75 -27.74
N VAL A 444 -20.60 19.73 -27.36
CA VAL A 444 -20.84 18.99 -26.11
C VAL A 444 -20.46 19.84 -24.91
N ARG A 445 -21.13 19.62 -23.77
CA ARG A 445 -20.78 20.29 -22.52
C ARG A 445 -19.63 19.58 -21.83
N LEU A 446 -18.74 20.33 -21.21
CA LEU A 446 -17.58 19.79 -20.51
C LEU A 446 -17.62 20.18 -19.04
N THR A 447 -17.46 19.19 -18.16
CA THR A 447 -17.42 19.39 -16.71
C THR A 447 -16.07 18.93 -16.17
N LEU A 448 -15.41 19.79 -15.40
CA LEU A 448 -14.16 19.45 -14.73
C LEU A 448 -14.47 18.77 -13.41
N ASP A 449 -14.09 17.50 -13.28
CA ASP A 449 -14.35 16.65 -12.12
C ASP A 449 -13.17 16.61 -11.14
N ASP A 450 -13.44 16.24 -9.89
CA ASP A 450 -12.50 16.18 -8.75
C ASP A 450 -11.75 17.49 -8.47
N PHE A 451 -12.38 18.65 -8.72
CA PHE A 451 -11.70 19.92 -8.58
C PHE A 451 -11.38 20.25 -7.11
N GLY A 452 -10.09 20.50 -6.84
CA GLY A 452 -9.56 20.74 -5.49
C GLY A 452 -8.76 19.58 -4.89
N SER A 453 -8.66 18.44 -5.58
CA SER A 453 -7.94 17.24 -5.15
C SER A 453 -6.39 17.32 -5.22
N GLY A 454 -5.83 18.32 -5.95
CA GLY A 454 -4.42 18.72 -5.80
C GLY A 454 -3.61 18.99 -7.07
N TYR A 455 -4.22 19.03 -8.26
CA TYR A 455 -3.49 19.18 -9.53
C TYR A 455 -3.87 20.44 -10.34
N SER A 456 -4.71 21.33 -9.79
CA SER A 456 -5.26 22.48 -10.52
C SER A 456 -4.22 23.52 -10.90
N SER A 457 -3.91 23.60 -12.19
CA SER A 457 -3.33 24.81 -12.77
C SER A 457 -4.45 25.72 -13.25
N LEU A 458 -4.66 26.84 -12.54
CA LEU A 458 -5.51 27.96 -12.96
C LEU A 458 -5.28 28.36 -14.43
N ALA A 459 -4.08 28.09 -14.97
CA ALA A 459 -3.77 28.35 -16.37
C ALA A 459 -4.60 27.48 -17.34
N TYR A 460 -4.93 26.24 -16.99
CA TYR A 460 -5.76 25.35 -17.81
C TYR A 460 -7.22 25.73 -17.74
N LEU A 461 -7.76 26.00 -16.55
CA LEU A 461 -9.13 26.51 -16.38
C LEU A 461 -9.41 27.76 -17.23
N ARG A 462 -8.41 28.64 -17.39
CA ARG A 462 -8.54 29.84 -18.22
C ARG A 462 -8.54 29.56 -19.74
N ARG A 463 -7.95 28.43 -20.16
CA ARG A 463 -7.72 28.10 -21.57
C ARG A 463 -8.71 27.07 -22.11
N ALA A 464 -9.21 26.19 -21.25
CA ALA A 464 -10.09 25.11 -21.61
C ALA A 464 -11.57 25.56 -21.55
N PRO A 465 -12.41 25.13 -22.51
CA PRO A 465 -13.79 25.56 -22.60
C PRO A 465 -14.72 24.71 -21.71
N PHE A 466 -14.54 24.78 -20.40
CA PHE A 466 -15.43 24.11 -19.45
C PHE A 466 -16.72 24.88 -19.24
N ASP A 467 -17.83 24.16 -19.12
CA ASP A 467 -19.14 24.68 -18.76
C ASP A 467 -19.36 24.68 -17.25
N SER A 468 -18.82 23.69 -16.55
CA SER A 468 -19.03 23.54 -15.12
C SER A 468 -17.83 22.92 -14.39
N ILE A 469 -17.80 23.13 -13.08
CA ILE A 469 -16.83 22.56 -12.14
C ILE A 469 -17.59 21.71 -11.13
N LYS A 470 -17.25 20.42 -11.04
CA LYS A 470 -17.72 19.50 -10.00
C LYS A 470 -16.68 19.48 -8.87
N ILE A 471 -17.14 19.88 -7.68
CA ILE A 471 -16.29 20.05 -6.49
C ILE A 471 -16.02 18.67 -5.88
N ASP A 472 -14.76 18.40 -5.55
CA ASP A 472 -14.33 17.13 -4.95
C ASP A 472 -15.20 16.73 -3.74
N GLN A 473 -15.69 15.48 -3.76
CA GLN A 473 -16.61 14.96 -2.75
C GLN A 473 -16.00 14.95 -1.34
N LYS A 474 -14.68 14.77 -1.19
CA LYS A 474 -14.02 14.80 0.13
C LYS A 474 -14.06 16.20 0.72
N LEU A 475 -13.85 17.23 -0.10
CA LEU A 475 -13.99 18.62 0.34
C LEU A 475 -15.42 18.91 0.82
N ILE A 476 -16.42 18.44 0.08
CA ILE A 476 -17.84 18.57 0.47
C ILE A 476 -18.14 17.83 1.78
N ALA A 477 -17.65 16.61 1.93
CA ALA A 477 -17.82 15.80 3.15
C ALA A 477 -17.14 16.44 4.39
N GLU A 478 -16.00 17.11 4.20
CA GLU A 478 -15.32 17.84 5.27
C GLU A 478 -16.01 19.17 5.61
N ALA A 479 -16.59 19.84 4.62
CA ALA A 479 -17.31 21.11 4.79
C ALA A 479 -18.53 21.01 5.73
N GLU A 480 -19.12 19.82 5.86
CA GLU A 480 -20.24 19.55 6.77
C GLU A 480 -19.88 19.64 8.27
N ARG A 481 -18.59 19.59 8.64
CA ARG A 481 -18.17 19.77 10.05
C ARG A 481 -18.32 21.24 10.47
N GLN A 482 -18.91 21.49 11.64
CA GLN A 482 -19.11 22.87 12.15
C GLN A 482 -17.76 23.62 12.24
N ASP A 483 -17.75 24.89 11.80
CA ASP A 483 -16.59 25.79 11.73
C ASP A 483 -15.48 25.37 10.73
N SER A 484 -15.86 24.72 9.63
CA SER A 484 -14.91 24.24 8.61
C SER A 484 -14.32 25.38 7.76
N ARG A 485 -12.99 25.41 7.68
CA ARG A 485 -12.22 26.19 6.69
C ARG A 485 -12.64 25.80 5.26
N GLU A 486 -13.11 24.57 5.11
CA GLU A 486 -13.47 23.87 3.90
C GLU A 486 -14.71 24.49 3.24
N LEU A 487 -15.73 24.91 4.00
CA LEU A 487 -16.84 25.67 3.43
C LEU A 487 -16.38 27.03 2.85
N GLY A 488 -15.35 27.63 3.47
CA GLY A 488 -14.69 28.81 2.92
C GLY A 488 -13.99 28.54 1.58
N LEU A 489 -13.37 27.37 1.43
CA LEU A 489 -12.75 26.94 0.17
C LEU A 489 -13.81 26.71 -0.91
N VAL A 490 -14.93 26.05 -0.58
CA VAL A 490 -16.07 25.90 -1.48
C VAL A 490 -16.56 27.25 -2.00
N ARG A 491 -16.73 28.25 -1.12
CA ARG A 491 -17.11 29.62 -1.53
C ARG A 491 -16.09 30.26 -2.46
N ALA A 492 -14.79 30.02 -2.25
CA ALA A 492 -13.75 30.51 -3.13
C ALA A 492 -13.79 29.85 -4.52
N ILE A 493 -14.08 28.55 -4.59
CA ILE A 493 -14.28 27.83 -5.85
C ILE A 493 -15.49 28.39 -6.59
N VAL A 494 -16.61 28.60 -5.90
CA VAL A 494 -17.81 29.23 -6.50
C VAL A 494 -17.51 30.62 -7.05
N ALA A 495 -16.77 31.44 -6.32
CA ALA A 495 -16.36 32.76 -6.79
C ALA A 495 -15.44 32.69 -8.02
N LEU A 496 -14.52 31.73 -8.06
CA LEU A 496 -13.64 31.48 -9.22
C LEU A 496 -14.45 31.04 -10.44
N ALA A 497 -15.35 30.06 -10.27
CA ALA A 497 -16.23 29.58 -11.33
C ALA A 497 -17.07 30.72 -11.91
N GLY A 498 -17.66 31.56 -11.05
CA GLY A 498 -18.40 32.75 -11.47
C GLY A 498 -17.55 33.75 -12.26
N ALA A 499 -16.30 33.97 -11.88
CA ALA A 499 -15.37 34.83 -12.63
C ALA A 499 -15.00 34.25 -14.01
N LEU A 500 -15.06 32.93 -14.16
CA LEU A 500 -14.82 32.20 -15.41
C LEU A 500 -16.11 31.91 -16.19
N GLN A 501 -17.28 32.33 -15.70
CA GLN A 501 -18.60 32.05 -16.27
C GLN A 501 -18.93 30.55 -16.36
N MET A 502 -18.46 29.78 -15.38
CA MET A 502 -18.72 28.35 -15.24
C MET A 502 -19.76 28.10 -14.14
N ASP A 503 -20.58 27.08 -14.33
CA ASP A 503 -21.47 26.57 -13.30
C ASP A 503 -20.69 25.76 -12.25
N THR A 504 -21.30 25.54 -11.08
CA THR A 504 -20.70 24.71 -10.03
C THR A 504 -21.65 23.60 -9.61
N MET A 505 -21.07 22.43 -9.38
CA MET A 505 -21.75 21.22 -8.92
C MET A 505 -21.12 20.69 -7.64
N ALA A 506 -21.95 20.22 -6.71
CA ALA A 506 -21.50 19.48 -5.53
C ALA A 506 -22.18 18.11 -5.48
N SER A 507 -21.39 17.06 -5.29
CA SER A 507 -21.84 15.66 -5.24
C SER A 507 -21.71 15.07 -3.83
N GLY A 508 -22.36 13.92 -3.62
CA GLY A 508 -22.28 13.16 -2.37
C GLY A 508 -23.02 13.78 -1.18
N LEU A 509 -24.10 14.51 -1.43
CA LEU A 509 -24.87 15.19 -0.39
C LEU A 509 -25.77 14.22 0.37
N GLU A 510 -25.64 14.21 1.70
CA GLU A 510 -26.43 13.35 2.60
C GLU A 510 -27.27 14.13 3.62
N SER A 511 -27.06 15.45 3.75
CA SER A 511 -27.65 16.29 4.81
C SER A 511 -28.32 17.57 4.28
N ASN A 512 -29.49 17.90 4.84
CA ASN A 512 -30.23 19.12 4.50
C ASN A 512 -29.45 20.39 4.89
N ASP A 513 -28.70 20.34 5.99
CA ASP A 513 -27.88 21.48 6.44
C ASP A 513 -26.81 21.80 5.39
N LEU A 514 -26.21 20.76 4.80
CA LEU A 514 -25.21 20.89 3.75
C LEU A 514 -25.82 21.41 2.45
N VAL A 515 -27.00 20.89 2.06
CA VAL A 515 -27.77 21.43 0.92
C VAL A 515 -28.03 22.93 1.11
N ALA A 516 -28.54 23.34 2.27
CA ALA A 516 -28.82 24.74 2.56
C ALA A 516 -27.55 25.61 2.54
N ALA A 517 -26.45 25.11 3.11
CA ALA A 517 -25.18 25.82 3.14
C ALA A 517 -24.57 26.01 1.74
N LEU A 518 -24.62 24.99 0.89
CA LEU A 518 -24.09 25.02 -0.47
C LEU A 518 -24.95 25.87 -1.41
N THR A 519 -26.29 25.75 -1.32
CA THR A 519 -27.22 26.63 -2.04
C THR A 519 -26.98 28.10 -1.67
N SER A 520 -26.84 28.40 -0.36
CA SER A 520 -26.50 29.76 0.12
C SER A 520 -25.07 30.18 -0.24
N GLY A 521 -24.20 29.21 -0.55
CA GLY A 521 -22.84 29.42 -1.04
C GLY A 521 -22.77 29.77 -2.53
N GLY A 522 -23.88 29.62 -3.26
CA GLY A 522 -23.98 29.87 -4.70
C GLY A 522 -23.70 28.65 -5.57
N VAL A 523 -23.68 27.44 -5.00
CA VAL A 523 -23.58 26.20 -5.80
C VAL A 523 -24.86 26.02 -6.61
N ARG A 524 -24.72 25.82 -7.93
CA ARG A 524 -25.87 25.76 -8.85
C ARG A 524 -26.50 24.38 -8.93
N PHE A 525 -25.69 23.34 -9.01
CA PHE A 525 -26.16 21.95 -9.17
C PHE A 525 -25.77 21.11 -7.96
N LEU A 526 -26.69 20.26 -7.52
CA LEU A 526 -26.55 19.44 -6.33
C LEU A 526 -26.88 17.98 -6.68
N GLN A 527 -26.10 17.05 -6.13
CA GLN A 527 -26.26 15.62 -6.35
C GLN A 527 -25.95 14.85 -5.06
N GLY A 528 -26.65 13.74 -4.87
CA GLY A 528 -26.29 12.76 -3.84
C GLY A 528 -27.49 12.03 -3.24
N PRO A 529 -27.21 11.11 -2.30
CA PRO A 529 -28.20 10.21 -1.71
C PRO A 529 -29.35 10.88 -0.94
N ILE A 530 -29.22 12.18 -0.63
CA ILE A 530 -30.32 12.97 -0.07
C ILE A 530 -31.48 13.19 -1.05
N PHE A 531 -31.19 13.22 -2.36
CA PHE A 531 -32.18 13.36 -3.42
C PHE A 531 -32.66 11.99 -3.89
N SER A 532 -31.73 11.16 -4.38
CA SER A 532 -32.02 9.81 -4.83
C SER A 532 -30.74 8.97 -4.86
N GLU A 533 -30.88 7.66 -4.72
CA GLU A 533 -29.85 6.73 -5.22
C GLU A 533 -29.96 6.64 -6.76
N PRO A 534 -28.96 6.10 -7.49
CA PRO A 534 -29.08 5.84 -8.91
C PRO A 534 -30.30 4.97 -9.25
N VAL A 535 -31.13 5.41 -10.18
CA VAL A 535 -32.39 4.75 -10.60
C VAL A 535 -32.24 4.06 -11.95
N ASP A 536 -33.16 3.16 -12.28
CA ASP A 536 -33.21 2.51 -13.61
C ASP A 536 -33.95 3.36 -14.65
N GLU A 537 -33.85 2.96 -15.92
CA GLU A 537 -34.49 3.65 -17.05
C GLU A 537 -36.02 3.71 -16.91
N ASP A 538 -36.64 2.67 -16.36
CA ASP A 538 -38.10 2.62 -16.17
C ASP A 538 -38.57 3.70 -15.20
N MET A 539 -37.86 3.87 -14.08
CA MET A 539 -38.13 4.95 -13.13
C MET A 539 -37.91 6.32 -13.75
N VAL A 540 -36.83 6.51 -14.51
CA VAL A 540 -36.58 7.77 -15.23
C VAL A 540 -37.73 8.09 -16.18
N ALA A 541 -38.17 7.11 -16.98
CA ALA A 541 -39.28 7.29 -17.91
C ALA A 541 -40.59 7.64 -17.19
N GLN A 542 -40.85 7.00 -16.05
CA GLN A 542 -42.03 7.27 -15.23
C GLN A 542 -42.02 8.69 -14.65
N GLU A 543 -40.92 9.12 -14.02
CA GLU A 543 -40.80 10.44 -13.39
C GLU A 543 -40.76 11.58 -14.42
N MET A 544 -40.28 11.31 -15.63
CA MET A 544 -40.23 12.29 -16.71
C MET A 544 -41.53 12.38 -17.54
N ALA A 545 -42.50 11.46 -17.34
CA ALA A 545 -43.72 11.37 -18.15
C ALA A 545 -44.58 12.64 -18.11
N ASP A 546 -44.58 13.36 -16.98
CA ASP A 546 -45.37 14.58 -16.77
C ASP A 546 -44.65 15.88 -17.15
N GLY A 547 -43.52 15.79 -17.88
CA GLY A 547 -42.82 16.95 -18.45
C GLY A 547 -41.81 17.63 -17.53
N GLY A 548 -41.46 17.00 -16.41
CA GLY A 548 -40.33 17.40 -15.57
C GLY A 548 -40.27 16.65 -14.25
N TRP A 549 -39.06 16.24 -13.86
CA TRP A 549 -38.81 15.56 -12.59
C TRP A 549 -38.35 16.57 -11.53
N LYS A 550 -39.07 16.64 -10.40
CA LYS A 550 -38.70 17.44 -9.23
C LYS A 550 -38.44 16.55 -8.03
N ILE A 551 -37.36 16.82 -7.31
CA ILE A 551 -36.94 16.06 -6.15
C ILE A 551 -36.67 17.03 -5.01
N GLU A 552 -37.41 16.85 -3.91
CA GLU A 552 -37.13 17.54 -2.64
C GLU A 552 -36.13 16.70 -1.83
N PRO A 553 -35.17 17.34 -1.12
CA PRO A 553 -34.23 16.61 -0.29
C PRO A 553 -34.95 15.87 0.84
N GLY A 554 -34.64 14.59 1.03
CA GLY A 554 -35.28 13.75 2.06
C GLY A 554 -34.96 14.22 3.49
N SER A 555 -35.88 13.98 4.44
CA SER A 555 -35.68 14.33 5.86
C SER A 555 -34.70 13.37 6.54
N GLU A 556 -33.55 13.91 6.97
CA GLU A 556 -32.57 13.32 7.91
C GLU A 556 -32.16 11.85 7.67
N ARG A 557 -31.21 11.63 6.74
CA ARG A 557 -30.28 10.49 6.88
C ARG A 557 -29.20 10.91 7.89
N LEU A 558 -29.48 10.78 9.19
CA LEU A 558 -28.46 10.90 10.24
C LEU A 558 -27.22 10.09 9.84
N ARG A 559 -26.06 10.77 9.75
CA ARG A 559 -24.75 10.23 9.38
C ARG A 559 -24.62 8.75 9.71
N ARG A 560 -24.73 7.90 8.69
CA ARG A 560 -24.34 6.49 8.79
C ARG A 560 -22.91 6.43 8.29
N ALA A 561 -22.02 5.79 9.05
CA ALA A 561 -20.69 5.49 8.54
C ALA A 561 -20.81 4.81 7.16
N ARG A 562 -20.02 5.25 6.17
CA ARG A 562 -20.02 4.70 4.81
C ARG A 562 -20.01 3.17 4.90
N ARG A 563 -21.03 2.54 4.34
CA ARG A 563 -21.23 1.08 4.39
C ARG A 563 -20.73 0.51 3.07
N ARG A 564 -19.90 -0.52 3.17
CA ARG A 564 -19.52 -1.32 2.01
C ARG A 564 -20.46 -2.48 1.88
N THR A 565 -21.03 -2.68 0.70
CA THR A 565 -21.82 -3.87 0.42
C THR A 565 -20.90 -5.08 0.53
N VAL A 566 -21.10 -5.88 1.58
CA VAL A 566 -20.44 -7.18 1.75
C VAL A 566 -21.52 -8.23 1.65
N PHE A 567 -21.27 -9.35 0.97
CA PHE A 567 -22.21 -10.47 0.95
C PHE A 567 -21.43 -11.78 1.07
N ARG A 568 -21.21 -12.22 2.31
CA ARG A 568 -20.48 -13.48 2.58
C ARG A 568 -21.00 -14.17 3.85
N LYS A 569 -20.75 -15.47 3.96
CA LYS A 569 -21.03 -16.22 5.18
C LYS A 569 -19.99 -15.93 6.25
N VAL A 570 -20.45 -15.67 7.47
CA VAL A 570 -19.61 -15.48 8.66
C VAL A 570 -20.20 -16.25 9.84
N GLN A 571 -19.43 -16.43 10.90
CA GLN A 571 -19.94 -16.96 12.15
C GLN A 571 -20.21 -15.83 13.14
N VAL A 572 -21.34 -15.92 13.85
CA VAL A 572 -21.61 -15.12 15.04
C VAL A 572 -21.76 -16.05 16.23
N ILE A 573 -21.03 -15.76 17.31
CA ILE A 573 -20.96 -16.60 18.49
C ILE A 573 -21.75 -15.91 19.61
N HIS A 574 -22.63 -16.66 20.26
CA HIS A 574 -23.36 -16.22 21.44
C HIS A 574 -23.35 -17.33 22.49
N ASP A 575 -22.99 -16.98 23.72
CA ASP A 575 -22.73 -17.95 24.78
C ASP A 575 -21.74 -19.02 24.27
N ASP A 576 -22.12 -20.30 24.27
CA ASP A 576 -21.27 -21.42 23.81
C ASP A 576 -21.69 -21.96 22.42
N TYR A 577 -22.42 -21.18 21.62
CA TYR A 577 -22.91 -21.62 20.31
C TYR A 577 -22.52 -20.66 19.16
N ALA A 578 -22.06 -21.24 18.05
CA ALA A 578 -21.71 -20.51 16.83
C ALA A 578 -22.80 -20.67 15.75
N TYR A 579 -23.31 -19.54 15.27
CA TYR A 579 -24.32 -19.45 14.22
C TYR A 579 -23.71 -19.04 12.89
N GLU A 580 -24.07 -19.70 11.80
CA GLU A 580 -23.67 -19.28 10.46
C GLU A 580 -24.68 -18.27 9.88
N VAL A 581 -24.24 -17.05 9.65
CA VAL A 581 -25.08 -15.96 9.14
C VAL A 581 -24.49 -15.35 7.89
N THR A 582 -25.31 -14.67 7.11
CA THR A 582 -24.85 -13.87 5.98
C THR A 582 -24.53 -12.46 6.49
N LEU A 583 -23.25 -12.07 6.44
CA LEU A 583 -22.83 -10.69 6.65
C LEU A 583 -23.25 -9.85 5.47
N ARG A 584 -23.94 -8.75 5.75
CA ARG A 584 -24.40 -7.73 4.83
C ARG A 584 -23.84 -6.38 5.29
N ASN A 585 -23.50 -5.50 4.36
CA ASN A 585 -23.17 -4.09 4.62
C ASN A 585 -22.26 -3.83 5.84
N LEU A 586 -20.95 -3.77 5.64
CA LEU A 586 -19.97 -3.56 6.70
C LEU A 586 -19.54 -2.10 6.79
N SER A 587 -19.37 -1.58 8.00
CA SER A 587 -18.84 -0.23 8.28
C SER A 587 -17.89 -0.26 9.46
N LYS A 588 -17.14 0.83 9.69
CA LYS A 588 -16.21 0.91 10.83
C LYS A 588 -16.90 0.63 12.17
N SER A 589 -18.15 1.05 12.34
CA SER A 589 -18.87 0.99 13.61
C SER A 589 -19.91 -0.14 13.69
N GLY A 590 -20.13 -0.91 12.64
CA GLY A 590 -21.18 -1.93 12.66
C GLY A 590 -21.37 -2.68 11.36
N ALA A 591 -22.29 -3.63 11.38
CA ALA A 591 -22.64 -4.46 10.24
C ALA A 591 -24.12 -4.81 10.22
N LEU A 592 -24.60 -5.34 9.10
CA LEU A 592 -25.87 -6.03 9.00
C LEU A 592 -25.61 -7.54 8.96
N ILE A 593 -26.41 -8.34 9.66
CA ILE A 593 -26.38 -9.81 9.49
C ILE A 593 -27.77 -10.30 9.14
N GLN A 594 -27.83 -11.41 8.40
CA GLN A 594 -29.07 -12.08 8.02
C GLN A 594 -28.99 -13.58 8.27
N GLY A 595 -30.05 -14.17 8.79
CA GLY A 595 -30.21 -15.62 8.96
C GLY A 595 -30.72 -16.04 10.34
N LEU A 596 -30.77 -15.13 11.30
CA LEU A 596 -31.28 -15.37 12.66
C LEU A 596 -32.57 -14.57 12.88
N PRO A 597 -33.76 -15.18 12.85
CA PRO A 597 -35.00 -14.50 13.21
C PRO A 597 -35.05 -14.06 14.68
N ASP A 598 -35.70 -12.92 14.92
CA ASP A 598 -36.21 -12.48 16.22
C ASP A 598 -35.18 -12.34 17.34
N VAL A 599 -33.92 -12.06 16.99
CA VAL A 599 -32.87 -11.78 17.98
C VAL A 599 -33.19 -10.49 18.74
N PRO A 600 -33.26 -10.49 20.10
CA PRO A 600 -33.56 -9.30 20.88
C PRO A 600 -32.50 -8.21 20.74
N ARG A 601 -32.93 -6.94 20.82
CA ARG A 601 -32.00 -5.81 20.94
C ARG A 601 -31.22 -5.90 22.26
N GLY A 602 -29.95 -5.52 22.25
CA GLY A 602 -29.03 -5.66 23.38
C GLY A 602 -28.33 -7.03 23.46
N THR A 603 -28.67 -7.98 22.57
CA THR A 603 -27.92 -9.25 22.48
C THR A 603 -26.49 -8.98 22.02
N GLN A 604 -25.51 -9.51 22.74
CA GLN A 604 -24.10 -9.45 22.35
C GLN A 604 -23.73 -10.67 21.51
N PHE A 605 -23.01 -10.44 20.42
CA PHE A 605 -22.37 -11.45 19.59
C PHE A 605 -20.88 -11.21 19.51
N VAL A 606 -20.10 -12.28 19.39
CA VAL A 606 -18.74 -12.21 18.83
C VAL A 606 -18.83 -12.58 17.36
N VAL A 607 -18.60 -11.61 16.48
CA VAL A 607 -18.61 -11.79 15.02
C VAL A 607 -17.22 -12.24 14.57
N ASP A 608 -17.12 -13.42 13.97
CA ASP A 608 -15.90 -13.92 13.34
C ASP A 608 -15.85 -13.48 11.88
N LEU A 609 -14.98 -12.51 11.59
CA LEU A 609 -14.73 -11.97 10.25
C LEU A 609 -13.68 -12.81 9.47
N GLY A 610 -13.21 -13.93 10.04
CA GLY A 610 -12.25 -14.85 9.44
C GLY A 610 -10.79 -14.53 9.77
N GLY A 611 -9.93 -15.55 9.67
CA GLY A 611 -8.49 -15.40 9.91
C GLY A 611 -8.14 -14.94 11.34
N GLY A 612 -8.98 -15.27 12.32
CA GLY A 612 -8.80 -14.87 13.72
C GLY A 612 -9.26 -13.43 14.05
N GLN A 613 -10.01 -12.78 13.16
CA GLN A 613 -10.57 -11.44 13.38
C GLN A 613 -11.92 -11.55 14.09
N LEU A 614 -11.92 -11.36 15.42
CA LEU A 614 -13.12 -11.40 16.24
C LEU A 614 -13.54 -9.98 16.65
N ALA A 615 -14.79 -9.62 16.37
CA ALA A 615 -15.37 -8.32 16.74
C ALA A 615 -16.57 -8.52 17.68
N VAL A 616 -16.51 -7.92 18.87
CA VAL A 616 -17.67 -7.91 19.78
C VAL A 616 -18.68 -6.88 19.27
N ALA A 617 -19.94 -7.30 19.15
CA ALA A 617 -21.00 -6.48 18.60
C ALA A 617 -22.30 -6.62 19.39
N THR A 618 -23.06 -5.53 19.51
CA THR A 618 -24.38 -5.51 20.13
C THR A 618 -25.47 -5.33 19.09
N VAL A 619 -26.56 -6.09 19.19
CA VAL A 619 -27.74 -5.93 18.33
C VAL A 619 -28.47 -4.64 18.69
N THR A 620 -28.42 -3.65 17.81
CA THR A 620 -29.12 -2.35 17.99
C THR A 620 -30.47 -2.31 17.27
N ARG A 621 -30.58 -3.08 16.18
CA ARG A 621 -31.80 -3.21 15.39
C ARG A 621 -32.09 -4.68 15.13
N SER A 622 -33.35 -5.06 15.25
CA SER A 622 -33.83 -6.38 14.86
C SER A 622 -35.06 -6.20 13.99
N ASN A 623 -35.08 -6.84 12.83
CA ASN A 623 -36.18 -6.84 11.88
C ASN A 623 -36.27 -8.22 11.22
N ARG A 624 -37.16 -9.08 11.72
CA ARG A 624 -37.32 -10.47 11.27
C ARG A 624 -35.97 -11.20 11.31
N ASP A 625 -35.50 -11.68 10.16
CA ASP A 625 -34.26 -12.43 9.96
C ASP A 625 -33.03 -11.55 9.77
N VAL A 626 -33.16 -10.22 9.89
CA VAL A 626 -32.08 -9.25 9.69
C VAL A 626 -31.80 -8.47 10.97
N GLN A 627 -30.54 -8.47 11.42
CA GLN A 627 -30.08 -7.73 12.59
C GLN A 627 -29.05 -6.66 12.19
N GLY A 628 -29.21 -5.47 12.75
CA GLY A 628 -28.18 -4.43 12.75
C GLY A 628 -27.31 -4.59 13.98
N LEU A 629 -26.00 -4.69 13.76
CA LEU A 629 -24.97 -4.82 14.77
C LEU A 629 -24.19 -3.52 14.90
N GLU A 630 -23.84 -3.16 16.13
CA GLU A 630 -22.89 -2.10 16.47
C GLU A 630 -21.66 -2.72 17.13
N PHE A 631 -20.47 -2.42 16.63
CA PHE A 631 -19.22 -2.94 17.18
C PHE A 631 -18.80 -2.15 18.42
N GLU A 632 -18.34 -2.86 19.46
CA GLU A 632 -17.79 -2.21 20.67
C GLU A 632 -16.49 -1.46 20.38
N GLN A 633 -15.67 -2.01 19.48
CA GLN A 633 -14.47 -1.35 18.95
C GLN A 633 -14.63 -1.14 17.46
N SER A 634 -14.33 0.07 17.00
CA SER A 634 -14.38 0.36 15.57
C SER A 634 -13.34 -0.46 14.80
N LEU A 635 -13.75 -1.03 13.67
CA LEU A 635 -12.84 -1.63 12.70
C LEU A 635 -11.93 -0.55 12.10
N ILE A 636 -10.76 -0.96 11.66
CA ILE A 636 -9.76 -0.13 10.98
C ILE A 636 -9.70 -0.49 9.50
N GLU A 637 -9.14 0.42 8.71
CA GLU A 637 -8.95 0.19 7.28
C GLU A 637 -7.85 -0.85 7.05
N ASP A 638 -8.11 -1.78 6.14
CA ASP A 638 -7.11 -2.76 5.70
C ASP A 638 -6.12 -2.20 4.67
N GLY A 639 -6.35 -0.95 4.22
CA GLY A 639 -5.52 -0.19 3.31
C GLY A 639 -6.05 -0.08 1.87
N SER A 640 -7.11 -0.82 1.49
CA SER A 640 -7.74 -0.72 0.16
C SER A 640 -9.26 -0.71 0.26
N GLY A 641 -9.78 0.14 1.13
CA GLY A 641 -11.20 0.28 1.42
C GLY A 641 -11.79 -0.83 2.30
N GLY A 642 -11.11 -1.95 2.57
CA GLY A 642 -11.59 -3.02 3.45
C GLY A 642 -11.51 -2.66 4.91
N LEU A 643 -12.18 -3.46 5.73
CA LEU A 643 -12.26 -3.26 7.18
C LEU A 643 -11.81 -4.51 7.91
N CYS A 644 -10.99 -4.31 8.93
CA CYS A 644 -10.41 -5.37 9.73
C CYS A 644 -10.34 -5.00 11.21
N THR A 645 -10.17 -6.00 12.06
CA THR A 645 -9.90 -5.78 13.49
C THR A 645 -8.45 -5.35 13.69
N ARG A 646 -8.21 -4.52 14.71
CA ARG A 646 -6.86 -4.05 15.07
C ARG A 646 -5.92 -5.20 15.48
N SER A 647 -6.46 -6.23 16.12
CA SER A 647 -5.75 -7.41 16.59
C SER A 647 -6.44 -8.68 16.12
N ARG A 648 -5.68 -9.78 16.05
CA ARG A 648 -6.19 -11.12 15.72
C ARG A 648 -5.91 -12.08 16.87
N VAL A 649 -6.73 -13.11 16.99
CA VAL A 649 -6.44 -14.23 17.92
C VAL A 649 -5.12 -14.87 17.49
N SER A 650 -4.19 -14.99 18.43
CA SER A 650 -2.86 -15.56 18.16
C SER A 650 -2.93 -17.07 17.92
N PRO A 651 -2.39 -17.59 16.80
CA PRO A 651 -2.19 -19.03 16.58
C PRO A 651 -1.45 -19.74 17.72
N TYR A 652 -0.53 -19.05 18.41
CA TYR A 652 0.17 -19.62 19.58
C TYR A 652 -0.76 -19.86 20.77
N ALA A 653 -1.77 -19.01 20.97
CA ALA A 653 -2.78 -19.19 22.01
C ALA A 653 -3.64 -20.44 21.71
N LEU A 654 -3.98 -20.64 20.43
CA LEU A 654 -4.75 -21.79 19.97
C LEU A 654 -3.96 -23.10 20.05
N ALA A 655 -2.67 -23.05 19.70
CA ALA A 655 -1.80 -24.20 19.85
C ALA A 655 -1.64 -24.63 21.32
N SER A 656 -1.70 -23.68 22.24
CA SER A 656 -1.71 -23.99 23.68
C SER A 656 -2.98 -24.68 24.15
N ALA A 657 -4.09 -24.52 23.41
CA ALA A 657 -5.37 -25.18 23.66
C ALA A 657 -5.50 -26.52 22.90
N GLY A 658 -4.45 -27.00 22.23
CA GLY A 658 -4.40 -28.32 21.57
C GLY A 658 -4.54 -28.30 20.05
N ALA A 659 -4.69 -27.14 19.41
CA ALA A 659 -4.72 -27.04 17.94
C ALA A 659 -3.31 -27.14 17.31
N PRO A 660 -3.16 -27.60 16.05
CA PRO A 660 -1.88 -27.51 15.36
C PRO A 660 -1.48 -26.04 15.12
N LEU A 661 -0.20 -25.71 15.30
CA LEU A 661 0.32 -24.38 14.99
C LEU A 661 0.36 -24.19 13.46
N ALA A 662 -0.60 -23.44 12.95
CA ALA A 662 -0.71 -23.06 11.54
C ALA A 662 -1.30 -21.64 11.43
N ALA A 663 -1.11 -21.01 10.26
CA ALA A 663 -1.84 -19.80 9.90
C ALA A 663 -3.36 -20.08 9.93
N LEU A 664 -4.14 -19.09 10.36
CA LEU A 664 -5.60 -19.27 10.49
C LEU A 664 -6.26 -19.17 9.12
N ALA A 665 -7.00 -20.21 8.74
CA ALA A 665 -7.73 -20.23 7.47
C ALA A 665 -8.80 -19.12 7.44
N PRO A 666 -9.07 -18.54 6.25
CA PRO A 666 -10.24 -17.69 6.07
C PRO A 666 -11.53 -18.49 6.32
N GLY A 667 -12.43 -17.93 7.13
CA GLY A 667 -13.84 -18.32 7.14
C GLY A 667 -14.32 -19.37 8.14
N LYS A 668 -13.47 -20.04 8.95
CA LYS A 668 -13.96 -20.93 10.04
C LYS A 668 -12.98 -21.03 11.22
N PHE A 669 -13.44 -20.68 12.41
CA PHE A 669 -12.77 -21.06 13.66
C PHE A 669 -13.29 -22.43 14.14
N ILE A 670 -12.50 -23.49 13.94
CA ILE A 670 -12.80 -24.86 14.41
C ILE A 670 -12.21 -25.02 15.81
N GLY A 671 -12.72 -24.28 16.79
CA GLY A 671 -12.24 -24.33 18.18
C GLY A 671 -13.29 -24.74 19.20
N MET A 672 -14.55 -24.85 18.80
CA MET A 672 -15.63 -25.39 19.65
C MET A 672 -16.20 -26.62 18.96
N ASP A 673 -15.88 -27.81 19.49
CA ASP A 673 -16.77 -28.95 19.35
C ASP A 673 -18.15 -28.49 19.81
N GLN A 674 -19.20 -28.74 19.03
CA GLN A 674 -20.60 -28.48 19.43
C GLN A 674 -21.06 -29.45 20.53
N GLY A 675 -20.22 -29.69 21.53
CA GLY A 675 -20.50 -30.56 22.66
C GLY A 675 -21.61 -29.95 23.51
N GLU A 676 -22.78 -30.57 23.46
CA GLU A 676 -23.93 -30.36 24.36
C GLU A 676 -24.58 -28.94 24.41
N ALA A 677 -24.07 -27.93 23.69
CA ALA A 677 -24.62 -26.58 23.70
C ALA A 677 -25.96 -26.48 22.93
N VAL A 678 -27.00 -25.97 23.59
CA VAL A 678 -28.34 -25.78 23.00
C VAL A 678 -28.42 -24.41 22.30
N PRO A 679 -28.80 -24.33 21.01
CA PRO A 679 -28.94 -23.05 20.32
C PRO A 679 -30.09 -22.22 20.92
N LYS A 680 -29.78 -20.98 21.30
CA LYS A 680 -30.73 -19.99 21.82
C LYS A 680 -31.61 -19.33 20.74
N PHE A 681 -31.09 -19.21 19.51
CA PHE A 681 -31.79 -18.67 18.35
C PHE A 681 -31.99 -19.74 17.27
N GLY A 682 -33.12 -19.71 16.56
CA GLY A 682 -33.39 -20.59 15.40
C GLY A 682 -32.84 -19.99 14.10
N TYR A 683 -32.73 -20.78 13.04
CA TYR A 683 -32.43 -20.28 11.68
C TYR A 683 -33.71 -19.89 10.94
N GLY A 684 -33.65 -18.84 10.12
CA GLY A 684 -34.75 -18.44 9.23
C GLY A 684 -34.96 -19.45 8.10
N VAL A 685 -36.22 -19.77 7.78
CA VAL A 685 -36.55 -20.67 6.66
C VAL A 685 -36.34 -19.92 5.34
N PRO A 686 -35.57 -20.45 4.37
CA PRO A 686 -35.41 -19.82 3.06
C PRO A 686 -36.77 -19.80 2.34
N ARG A 687 -37.13 -18.68 1.69
CA ARG A 687 -38.25 -18.68 0.75
C ARG A 687 -37.84 -19.42 -0.52
N ALA A 688 -38.73 -20.32 -0.97
CA ALA A 688 -38.66 -21.00 -2.26
C ALA A 688 -38.88 -20.03 -3.43
#